data_AF-A0A1V1TAB3-F1
#
_entry.id   AF-A0A1V1TAB3-F1
#
_cell.length_a   1.000
_cell.length_b   1.000
_cell.length_c   1.000
_cell.angle_alpha   90.00
_cell.angle_beta   90.00
_cell.angle_gamma   90.00
#
_symmetry.space_group_name_H-M   'P 1'
#
loop_
_entity.id
_entity.type
_entity.pdbx_description
1 polymer ?
#
loop_
_entity_poly.entity_id
_entity_poly.type
_entity_poly.pdbx_seq_one_letter_code
_entity_poly.pdbx_strand_id
1 'polypeptide(L)'
;MPSFDSLPDELIHQILHYLAPEQTLATVALVSRRFSNIAHEPLLWKYYCQTGFRYWQAEHHFPDKVRGDLHDVDWKALYLLRLKRNSRIAGLIDGIVASRVSRLDKTEQICQYGYDAKDFLLTQCRIDECAEDVLARRYYSCTVLDSIHRGLAIEEWAKYQRYTARRFEQSPSNVERLNGGMRLERALGAFDMFMLHDNEGDLDEICHLLDDIASRFRAANPDLEQATTRAKATGLARWLHANNMTGLNDPTEETYRYLRNCLIGRALRDDQHPSLPIISAAIYSALASRSGFEAYPCALPNQVHAIVLSPPGLSLDGAVLPTEQSGHQQTMFLDPYGSDEEVPIDHIQNLLFRLGIYTGHEDMLTPTSTDLIVMRTAQNIRASFTSFRTIDRPLSQLIPMIELNRGDWARNLQPALYSMIWASIMMVPILPDNDEVRWDWQQDVRDLLTYFYEYFPEDSWLIEKYVCPMYDTFAAPSRRQSSWELPSKRVRDQIKDIRRVDASIRAPRRRSNLVDGAHVKFRVGQVFKHKRYDYHGIILGWTTEGAGGIANWDQNSSLRDSWHGYSEPYYRCMVGTDGSDHHIIAEGSIEAVKLHGGLEVLPPEIRDLVPMAGKFFKRWDGENGVFVSNLRELFPED
;
A
#
# COMPACT_ATOMS: atom_id res chain seq x y z
N MET A 1 -40.06 38.94 -12.95
CA MET A 1 -39.37 37.64 -12.87
C MET A 1 -40.24 36.71 -12.05
N PRO A 2 -40.42 35.43 -12.44
CA PRO A 2 -41.09 34.46 -11.58
C PRO A 2 -40.32 34.33 -10.25
N SER A 3 -41.05 34.32 -9.13
CA SER A 3 -40.46 34.07 -7.81
C SER A 3 -39.96 32.63 -7.73
N PHE A 4 -38.89 32.37 -6.99
CA PHE A 4 -38.39 31.01 -6.78
C PHE A 4 -39.47 30.09 -6.17
N ASP A 5 -40.38 30.65 -5.36
CA ASP A 5 -41.54 29.96 -4.80
C ASP A 5 -42.54 29.45 -5.85
N SER A 6 -42.46 29.94 -7.09
CA SER A 6 -43.36 29.52 -8.18
C SER A 6 -42.85 28.33 -8.99
N LEU A 7 -41.61 27.88 -8.75
CA LEU A 7 -41.06 26.69 -9.41
C LEU A 7 -41.70 25.41 -8.85
N PRO A 8 -41.93 24.36 -9.66
CA PRO A 8 -42.28 23.02 -9.18
C PRO A 8 -41.21 22.42 -8.26
N ASP A 9 -41.61 21.50 -7.38
CA ASP A 9 -40.70 20.87 -6.40
C ASP A 9 -39.58 20.09 -7.10
N GLU A 10 -39.86 19.49 -8.26
CA GLU A 10 -38.90 18.74 -9.07
C GLU A 10 -37.78 19.64 -9.61
N LEU A 11 -38.12 20.87 -10.02
CA LEU A 11 -37.12 21.83 -10.49
C LEU A 11 -36.28 22.36 -9.32
N ILE A 12 -36.90 22.58 -8.17
CA ILE A 12 -36.16 22.97 -6.95
C ILE A 12 -35.21 21.84 -6.56
N HIS A 13 -35.68 20.59 -6.52
CA HIS A 13 -34.86 19.42 -6.23
C HIS A 13 -33.67 19.29 -7.18
N GLN A 14 -33.88 19.45 -8.48
CA GLN A 14 -32.81 19.45 -9.48
C GLN A 14 -31.81 20.60 -9.28
N ILE A 15 -32.26 21.79 -8.86
CA ILE A 15 -31.37 22.90 -8.50
C ILE A 15 -30.51 22.53 -7.29
N LEU A 16 -31.04 21.81 -6.31
CA LEU A 16 -30.27 21.39 -5.12
C LEU A 16 -29.12 20.43 -5.47
N HIS A 17 -29.18 19.68 -6.59
CA HIS A 17 -28.03 18.88 -7.05
C HIS A 17 -26.78 19.70 -7.37
N TYR A 18 -26.92 21.02 -7.59
CA TYR A 18 -25.81 21.94 -7.85
C TYR A 18 -25.31 22.66 -6.60
N LEU A 19 -25.93 22.44 -5.44
CA LEU A 19 -25.50 23.01 -4.17
C LEU A 19 -24.68 21.99 -3.36
N ALA A 20 -23.74 22.51 -2.57
CA ALA A 20 -23.03 21.68 -1.61
C ALA A 20 -24.02 21.17 -0.54
N PRO A 21 -23.91 19.91 -0.09
CA PRO A 21 -24.84 19.34 0.89
C PRO A 21 -24.90 20.14 2.21
N GLU A 22 -23.79 20.74 2.61
CA GLU A 22 -23.68 21.62 3.78
C GLU A 22 -24.51 22.90 3.60
N GLN A 23 -24.53 23.48 2.39
CA GLN A 23 -25.34 24.67 2.08
C GLN A 23 -26.84 24.32 2.07
N THR A 24 -27.18 23.15 1.54
CA THR A 24 -28.55 22.62 1.56
C THR A 24 -29.06 22.49 3.00
N LEU A 25 -28.22 22.01 3.93
CA LEU A 25 -28.57 21.91 5.36
C LEU A 25 -28.61 23.25 6.08
N ALA A 26 -27.54 24.04 5.95
CA ALA A 26 -27.33 25.22 6.76
C ALA A 26 -28.12 26.44 6.27
N THR A 27 -28.58 26.42 5.01
CA THR A 27 -29.28 27.56 4.40
C THR A 27 -30.65 27.14 3.88
N VAL A 28 -30.70 26.26 2.87
CA VAL A 28 -31.94 25.98 2.12
C VAL A 28 -33.03 25.38 3.00
N ALA A 29 -32.68 24.38 3.83
CA ALA A 29 -33.63 23.71 4.70
C ALA A 29 -34.25 24.63 5.76
N LEU A 30 -33.67 25.81 6.00
CA LEU A 30 -34.12 26.80 6.98
C LEU A 30 -34.98 27.92 6.38
N VAL A 31 -35.10 27.99 5.04
CA VAL A 31 -35.82 29.08 4.35
C VAL A 31 -37.33 29.02 4.57
N SER A 32 -37.94 27.84 4.36
CA SER A 32 -39.37 27.63 4.56
C SER A 32 -39.67 26.15 4.80
N ARG A 33 -40.89 25.82 5.24
CA ARG A 33 -41.32 24.41 5.41
C ARG A 33 -41.22 23.62 4.10
N ARG A 34 -41.58 24.24 2.97
CA ARG A 34 -41.51 23.60 1.65
C ARG A 34 -40.07 23.26 1.27
N PHE A 35 -39.16 24.23 1.37
CA PHE A 35 -37.74 23.99 1.13
C PHE A 35 -37.14 22.98 2.10
N SER A 36 -37.59 22.99 3.36
CA SER A 36 -37.20 22.00 4.35
C SER A 36 -37.58 20.59 3.87
N ASN A 37 -38.82 20.37 3.45
CA ASN A 37 -39.26 19.06 2.95
C ASN A 37 -38.42 18.61 1.74
N ILE A 38 -38.26 19.47 0.72
CA ILE A 38 -37.50 19.15 -0.50
C ILE A 38 -36.02 18.87 -0.17
N ALA A 39 -35.41 19.64 0.73
CA ALA A 39 -34.02 19.44 1.16
C ALA A 39 -33.82 18.16 1.98
N HIS A 40 -34.88 17.51 2.46
CA HIS A 40 -34.84 16.24 3.19
C HIS A 40 -35.21 15.02 2.33
N GLU A 41 -35.47 15.21 1.04
CA GLU A 41 -35.84 14.12 0.13
C GLU A 41 -34.75 13.04 0.05
N PRO A 42 -35.07 11.75 0.28
CA PRO A 42 -34.09 10.67 0.25
C PRO A 42 -33.29 10.59 -1.05
N LEU A 43 -33.92 10.89 -2.19
CA LEU A 43 -33.27 10.87 -3.51
C LEU A 43 -32.12 11.89 -3.60
N LEU A 44 -32.29 13.06 -2.99
CA LEU A 44 -31.25 14.11 -2.95
C LEU A 44 -30.04 13.62 -2.15
N TRP A 45 -30.30 13.01 -0.99
CA TRP A 45 -29.24 12.51 -0.11
C TRP A 45 -28.54 11.28 -0.66
N LYS A 46 -29.25 10.41 -1.39
CA LYS A 46 -28.64 9.32 -2.16
C LYS A 46 -27.66 9.87 -3.19
N TYR A 47 -28.06 10.88 -3.95
CA TYR A 47 -27.19 11.56 -4.90
C TYR A 47 -25.94 12.15 -4.22
N TYR A 48 -26.12 12.90 -3.13
CA TYR A 48 -24.99 13.48 -2.38
C TYR A 48 -24.03 12.42 -1.82
N CYS A 49 -24.52 11.27 -1.37
CA CYS A 49 -23.65 10.16 -0.98
C CYS A 49 -22.85 9.60 -2.16
N GLN A 50 -23.48 9.45 -3.33
CA GLN A 50 -22.82 8.91 -4.53
C GLN A 50 -21.79 9.86 -5.15
N THR A 51 -22.03 11.17 -5.10
CA THR A 51 -21.13 12.17 -5.71
C THR A 51 -20.18 12.82 -4.72
N GLY A 52 -20.52 12.83 -3.44
CA GLY A 52 -19.73 13.50 -2.39
C GLY A 52 -18.58 12.64 -1.83
N PHE A 53 -18.65 11.32 -1.97
CA PHE A 53 -17.63 10.40 -1.47
C PHE A 53 -17.34 9.30 -2.50
N ARG A 54 -16.06 9.10 -2.81
CA ARG A 54 -15.62 8.02 -3.71
C ARG A 54 -15.41 6.72 -2.96
N TYR A 55 -14.86 6.81 -1.74
CA TYR A 55 -14.50 5.63 -0.95
C TYR A 55 -15.45 5.44 0.24
N TRP A 56 -15.89 4.19 0.40
CA TRP A 56 -16.80 3.77 1.45
C TRP A 56 -16.26 2.53 2.14
N GLN A 57 -16.21 2.56 3.47
CA GLN A 57 -15.83 1.38 4.25
C GLN A 57 -16.83 0.24 4.06
N ALA A 58 -16.33 -1.00 4.00
CA ALA A 58 -17.11 -2.20 3.67
C ALA A 58 -18.33 -2.41 4.59
N GLU A 59 -18.22 -2.03 5.87
CA GLU A 59 -19.29 -2.09 6.89
C GLU A 59 -20.55 -1.32 6.49
N HIS A 60 -20.44 -0.34 5.58
CA HIS A 60 -21.60 0.41 5.11
C HIS A 60 -22.45 -0.37 4.12
N HIS A 61 -21.92 -1.43 3.49
CA HIS A 61 -22.58 -2.15 2.39
C HIS A 61 -23.10 -1.18 1.30
N PHE A 62 -22.32 -0.15 0.99
CA PHE A 62 -22.75 0.97 0.15
C PHE A 62 -23.20 0.54 -1.26
N PRO A 63 -22.48 -0.33 -1.99
CA PRO A 63 -22.94 -0.81 -3.30
C PRO A 63 -24.30 -1.52 -3.25
N ASP A 64 -24.56 -2.28 -2.18
CA ASP A 64 -25.82 -3.00 -2.00
C ASP A 64 -26.96 -2.03 -1.69
N LYS A 65 -26.72 -1.05 -0.81
CA LYS A 65 -27.66 0.05 -0.52
C LYS A 65 -28.03 0.84 -1.76
N VAL A 66 -27.08 1.09 -2.67
CA VAL A 66 -27.35 1.82 -3.92
C VAL A 66 -28.28 1.04 -4.84
N ARG A 67 -28.16 -0.30 -4.88
CA ARG A 67 -29.01 -1.20 -5.69
C ARG A 67 -30.36 -1.52 -5.06
N GLY A 68 -30.48 -1.39 -3.74
CA GLY A 68 -31.71 -1.63 -2.98
C GLY A 68 -32.77 -0.54 -3.13
N ASP A 69 -33.85 -0.67 -2.34
CA ASP A 69 -34.94 0.31 -2.30
C ASP A 69 -34.45 1.65 -1.72
N LEU A 70 -34.93 2.76 -2.29
CA LEU A 70 -34.59 4.11 -1.85
C LEU A 70 -34.96 4.34 -0.38
N HIS A 71 -36.08 3.77 0.08
CA HIS A 71 -36.63 4.04 1.42
C HIS A 71 -36.06 3.14 2.52
N ASP A 72 -35.30 2.10 2.17
CA ASP A 72 -34.67 1.19 3.15
C ASP A 72 -33.44 1.81 3.85
N VAL A 73 -32.94 2.93 3.33
CA VAL A 73 -31.70 3.56 3.77
C VAL A 73 -31.95 4.99 4.19
N ASP A 74 -31.54 5.34 5.40
CA ASP A 74 -31.45 6.74 5.83
C ASP A 74 -30.20 7.38 5.21
N TRP A 75 -30.33 7.82 3.96
CA TRP A 75 -29.25 8.42 3.18
C TRP A 75 -28.68 9.68 3.82
N LYS A 76 -29.55 10.48 4.46
CA LYS A 76 -29.14 11.71 5.14
C LYS A 76 -28.28 11.40 6.36
N ALA A 77 -28.71 10.45 7.21
CA ALA A 77 -27.91 10.03 8.35
C ALA A 77 -26.57 9.42 7.93
N LEU A 78 -26.56 8.64 6.84
CA LEU A 78 -25.33 8.07 6.28
C LEU A 78 -24.35 9.17 5.82
N TYR A 79 -24.83 10.20 5.14
CA TYR A 79 -24.01 11.34 4.72
C TYR A 79 -23.45 12.11 5.93
N LEU A 80 -24.30 12.42 6.91
CA LEU A 80 -23.90 13.13 8.12
C LEU A 80 -22.90 12.34 8.96
N LEU A 81 -23.02 11.01 8.99
CA LEU A 81 -22.04 10.13 9.62
C LEU A 81 -20.65 10.30 8.96
N ARG A 82 -20.58 10.32 7.62
CA ARG A 82 -19.32 10.54 6.89
C ARG A 82 -18.72 11.91 7.18
N LEU A 83 -19.53 12.98 7.20
CA LEU A 83 -19.06 14.31 7.58
C LEU A 83 -18.50 14.34 9.00
N LYS A 84 -19.20 13.72 9.96
CA LYS A 84 -18.73 13.64 11.35
C LYS A 84 -17.39 12.89 11.46
N ARG A 85 -17.22 11.81 10.70
CA ARG A 85 -15.94 11.08 10.60
C ARG A 85 -14.84 11.99 10.04
N ASN A 86 -15.10 12.71 8.94
CA ASN A 86 -14.13 13.65 8.36
C ASN A 86 -13.72 14.75 9.36
N SER A 87 -14.66 15.35 10.09
CA SER A 87 -14.34 16.35 11.12
C SER A 87 -13.49 15.77 12.26
N ARG A 88 -13.74 14.51 12.66
CA ARG A 88 -12.91 13.83 13.66
C ARG A 88 -11.50 13.56 13.14
N ILE A 89 -11.38 13.10 11.89
CA ILE A 89 -10.09 12.84 11.23
C ILE A 89 -9.29 14.13 11.11
N ALA A 90 -9.92 15.24 10.70
CA ALA A 90 -9.28 16.55 10.64
C ALA A 90 -8.66 16.94 11.98
N GLY A 91 -9.41 16.84 13.08
CA GLY A 91 -8.89 17.13 14.42
C GLY A 91 -7.75 16.20 14.87
N LEU A 92 -7.76 14.93 14.44
CA LEU A 92 -6.67 13.99 14.72
C LEU A 92 -5.40 14.34 13.92
N ILE A 93 -5.54 14.67 12.63
CA ILE A 93 -4.43 15.13 11.79
C ILE A 93 -3.83 16.42 12.33
N ASP A 94 -4.65 17.40 12.69
CA ASP A 94 -4.18 18.65 13.29
C ASP A 94 -3.39 18.37 14.58
N GLY A 95 -3.86 17.41 15.40
CA GLY A 95 -3.14 16.95 16.59
C GLY A 95 -1.81 16.25 16.28
N ILE A 96 -1.73 15.44 15.21
CA ILE A 96 -0.49 14.78 14.75
C ILE A 96 0.51 15.83 14.25
N VAL A 97 0.05 16.80 13.46
CA VAL A 97 0.91 17.85 12.93
C VAL A 97 1.42 18.73 14.06
N ALA A 98 0.55 19.13 15.00
CA ALA A 98 0.88 20.08 16.06
C ALA A 98 1.86 19.56 17.12
N SER A 99 1.88 18.26 17.42
CA SER A 99 2.74 17.69 18.47
C SER A 99 3.19 16.26 18.14
N ARG A 100 4.36 15.86 18.66
CA ARG A 100 4.84 14.46 18.62
C ARG A 100 4.14 13.56 19.60
N VAL A 101 3.47 14.12 20.61
CA VAL A 101 2.88 13.34 21.69
C VAL A 101 1.69 12.54 21.17
N SER A 102 1.73 11.22 21.39
CA SER A 102 0.65 10.29 21.05
C SER A 102 0.26 10.38 19.57
N ARG A 103 1.23 10.42 18.66
CA ARG A 103 0.97 10.36 17.21
C ARG A 103 0.49 8.99 16.80
N LEU A 104 1.07 7.92 17.32
CA LEU A 104 0.71 6.55 16.97
C LEU A 104 -0.75 6.24 17.32
N ASP A 105 -1.20 6.67 18.49
CA ASP A 105 -2.58 6.51 18.92
C ASP A 105 -3.57 7.29 18.03
N LYS A 106 -3.23 8.54 17.67
CA LYS A 106 -4.06 9.33 16.74
C LYS A 106 -4.10 8.71 15.35
N THR A 107 -2.96 8.22 14.85
CA THR A 107 -2.87 7.53 13.57
C THR A 107 -3.75 6.29 13.57
N GLU A 108 -3.65 5.45 14.59
CA GLU A 108 -4.49 4.24 14.72
C GLU A 108 -5.98 4.57 14.74
N GLN A 109 -6.40 5.61 15.48
CA GLN A 109 -7.79 6.07 15.48
C GLN A 109 -8.27 6.48 14.08
N ILE A 110 -7.42 7.10 13.26
CA ILE A 110 -7.78 7.42 11.87
C ILE A 110 -7.85 6.12 11.05
N CYS A 111 -6.88 5.22 11.20
CA CYS A 111 -6.82 3.97 10.45
C CYS A 111 -8.04 3.07 10.67
N GLN A 112 -8.66 3.12 11.86
CA GLN A 112 -9.90 2.41 12.18
C GLN A 112 -11.09 2.83 11.29
N TYR A 113 -11.07 4.03 10.70
CA TYR A 113 -12.10 4.44 9.73
C TYR A 113 -11.92 3.80 8.35
N GLY A 114 -10.76 3.23 8.03
CA GLY A 114 -10.49 2.57 6.74
C GLY A 114 -10.76 3.49 5.55
N TYR A 115 -11.49 3.00 4.55
CA TYR A 115 -11.82 3.77 3.35
C TYR A 115 -12.58 5.07 3.61
N ASP A 116 -13.30 5.19 4.73
CA ASP A 116 -13.98 6.44 5.05
C ASP A 116 -12.98 7.60 5.24
N ALA A 117 -11.75 7.34 5.69
CA ALA A 117 -10.76 8.40 5.83
C ALA A 117 -10.09 8.80 4.51
N LYS A 118 -10.19 7.95 3.47
CA LYS A 118 -9.36 8.06 2.27
C LYS A 118 -9.57 9.34 1.47
N ASP A 119 -10.81 9.71 1.17
CA ASP A 119 -11.13 10.93 0.41
C ASP A 119 -10.55 12.19 1.08
N PHE A 120 -10.72 12.30 2.40
CA PHE A 120 -10.19 13.42 3.18
C PHE A 120 -8.65 13.42 3.17
N LEU A 121 -8.03 12.27 3.45
CA LEU A 121 -6.57 12.16 3.51
C LEU A 121 -5.91 12.46 2.15
N LEU A 122 -6.47 11.97 1.04
CA LEU A 122 -5.99 12.30 -0.32
C LEU A 122 -6.01 13.81 -0.57
N THR A 123 -7.06 14.49 -0.10
CA THR A 123 -7.15 15.96 -0.19
C THR A 123 -6.07 16.63 0.64
N GLN A 124 -5.77 16.13 1.85
CA GLN A 124 -4.71 16.68 2.70
C GLN A 124 -3.29 16.38 2.16
N CYS A 125 -3.07 15.22 1.54
CA CYS A 125 -1.83 14.89 0.83
C CYS A 125 -1.52 15.88 -0.31
N ARG A 126 -2.56 16.46 -0.91
CA ARG A 126 -2.48 17.41 -2.02
C ARG A 126 -2.85 18.84 -1.61
N ILE A 127 -2.81 19.16 -0.31
CA ILE A 127 -3.18 20.49 0.18
C ILE A 127 -2.32 21.56 -0.48
N ASP A 128 -2.90 22.73 -0.73
CA ASP A 128 -2.25 23.87 -1.39
C ASP A 128 -0.99 24.38 -0.65
N GLU A 129 -0.04 24.94 -1.40
CA GLU A 129 1.22 25.47 -0.86
C GLU A 129 1.04 26.67 0.08
N CYS A 130 -0.11 27.34 0.04
CA CYS A 130 -0.44 28.42 0.97
C CYS A 130 -0.67 27.94 2.41
N ALA A 131 -0.82 26.64 2.66
CA ALA A 131 -1.03 26.11 4.00
C ALA A 131 0.23 26.30 4.89
N GLU A 132 0.03 26.82 6.10
CA GLU A 132 1.14 27.13 7.04
C GLU A 132 2.00 25.89 7.39
N ASP A 133 1.36 24.71 7.39
CA ASP A 133 1.95 23.43 7.74
C ASP A 133 2.00 22.45 6.56
N VAL A 134 2.03 22.96 5.32
CA VAL A 134 1.94 22.18 4.07
C VAL A 134 2.82 20.92 4.07
N LEU A 135 4.11 21.01 4.40
CA LEU A 135 5.01 19.85 4.35
C LEU A 135 4.63 18.80 5.39
N ALA A 136 4.39 19.22 6.63
CA ALA A 136 4.02 18.32 7.72
C ALA A 136 2.66 17.66 7.48
N ARG A 137 1.69 18.44 7.02
CA ARG A 137 0.34 17.98 6.73
C ARG A 137 0.33 16.97 5.59
N ARG A 138 1.03 17.24 4.49
CA ARG A 138 1.16 16.29 3.37
C ARG A 138 1.86 15.01 3.82
N TYR A 139 2.95 15.12 4.58
CA TYR A 139 3.70 13.96 5.07
C TYR A 139 2.84 13.06 5.97
N TYR A 140 2.27 13.59 7.05
CA TYR A 140 1.52 12.78 8.00
C TYR A 140 0.21 12.25 7.43
N SER A 141 -0.47 13.01 6.56
CA SER A 141 -1.65 12.50 5.87
C SER A 141 -1.29 11.32 4.97
N CYS A 142 -0.15 11.38 4.28
CA CYS A 142 0.36 10.28 3.46
C CYS A 142 0.74 9.07 4.32
N THR A 143 1.45 9.27 5.44
CA THR A 143 1.81 8.17 6.37
C THR A 143 0.58 7.44 6.91
N VAL A 144 -0.45 8.18 7.33
CA VAL A 144 -1.71 7.60 7.82
C VAL A 144 -2.45 6.87 6.69
N LEU A 145 -2.51 7.48 5.51
CA LEU A 145 -3.13 6.88 4.34
C LEU A 145 -2.42 5.59 3.90
N ASP A 146 -1.10 5.57 3.93
CA ASP A 146 -0.30 4.38 3.64
C ASP A 146 -0.57 3.26 4.64
N SER A 147 -0.69 3.57 5.94
CA SER A 147 -1.08 2.59 6.96
C SER A 147 -2.48 2.00 6.70
N ILE A 148 -3.44 2.81 6.25
CA ILE A 148 -4.77 2.33 5.81
C ILE A 148 -4.64 1.40 4.61
N HIS A 149 -3.87 1.81 3.59
CA HIS A 149 -3.67 1.00 2.39
C HIS A 149 -3.05 -0.37 2.71
N ARG A 150 -2.01 -0.40 3.56
CA ARG A 150 -1.41 -1.64 4.05
C ARG A 150 -2.39 -2.48 4.85
N GLY A 151 -3.22 -1.85 5.68
CA GLY A 151 -4.28 -2.54 6.42
C GLY A 151 -5.30 -3.25 5.53
N LEU A 152 -5.69 -2.62 4.41
CA LEU A 152 -6.58 -3.21 3.41
C LEU A 152 -5.92 -4.33 2.61
N ALA A 153 -4.63 -4.18 2.27
CA ALA A 153 -3.83 -5.21 1.62
C ALA A 153 -3.71 -6.46 2.47
N ILE A 154 -3.35 -6.29 3.75
CA ILE A 154 -3.22 -7.37 4.71
C ILE A 154 -4.59 -7.99 5.01
N GLU A 155 -5.67 -7.22 5.02
CA GLU A 155 -7.02 -7.76 5.15
C GLU A 155 -7.40 -8.68 4.00
N GLU A 156 -7.00 -8.35 2.77
CA GLU A 156 -7.19 -9.22 1.60
C GLU A 156 -6.43 -10.54 1.79
N TRP A 157 -5.15 -10.47 2.18
CA TRP A 157 -4.34 -11.67 2.44
C TRP A 157 -4.82 -12.50 3.64
N ALA A 158 -5.35 -11.86 4.68
CA ALA A 158 -5.91 -12.53 5.84
C ALA A 158 -7.13 -13.40 5.51
N LYS A 159 -7.76 -13.23 4.33
CA LYS A 159 -8.81 -14.15 3.85
C LYS A 159 -8.27 -15.56 3.65
N TYR A 160 -7.02 -15.73 3.22
CA TYR A 160 -6.37 -17.03 3.13
C TYR A 160 -6.27 -17.73 4.48
N GLN A 161 -5.91 -16.98 5.52
CA GLN A 161 -5.85 -17.51 6.88
C GLN A 161 -7.21 -17.97 7.38
N ARG A 162 -8.26 -17.19 7.09
CA ARG A 162 -9.64 -17.60 7.42
C ARG A 162 -10.07 -18.81 6.61
N TYR A 163 -9.65 -18.91 5.34
CA TYR A 163 -9.96 -20.03 4.46
C TYR A 163 -9.30 -21.33 4.95
N THR A 164 -8.01 -21.32 5.24
CA THR A 164 -7.26 -22.49 5.72
C THR A 164 -7.69 -22.96 7.11
N ALA A 165 -8.21 -22.05 7.95
CA ALA A 165 -8.78 -22.41 9.24
C ALA A 165 -10.19 -23.02 9.16
N ARG A 166 -10.89 -22.95 8.02
CA ARG A 166 -12.25 -23.51 7.87
C ARG A 166 -12.20 -25.03 7.82
N ARG A 167 -13.21 -25.64 8.45
CA ARG A 167 -13.53 -27.05 8.23
C ARG A 167 -14.56 -27.17 7.12
N PHE A 168 -14.19 -27.85 6.05
CA PHE A 168 -15.09 -28.12 4.94
C PHE A 168 -15.85 -29.41 5.20
N GLU A 169 -17.18 -29.35 5.22
CA GLU A 169 -18.06 -30.53 5.31
C GLU A 169 -18.08 -31.31 3.98
N GLN A 170 -17.87 -30.61 2.86
CA GLN A 170 -17.81 -31.14 1.50
C GLN A 170 -16.55 -30.61 0.82
N SER A 171 -15.94 -31.39 -0.09
CA SER A 171 -14.77 -30.94 -0.84
C SER A 171 -15.07 -29.65 -1.60
N PRO A 172 -14.30 -28.56 -1.38
CA PRO A 172 -14.53 -27.30 -2.06
C PRO A 172 -14.33 -27.44 -3.57
N SER A 173 -15.00 -26.58 -4.34
CA SER A 173 -14.79 -26.51 -5.79
C SER A 173 -13.33 -26.20 -6.14
N ASN A 174 -12.89 -26.57 -7.36
CA ASN A 174 -11.53 -26.25 -7.81
C ASN A 174 -11.22 -24.75 -7.74
N VAL A 175 -12.16 -23.90 -8.16
CA VAL A 175 -12.05 -22.44 -8.10
C VAL A 175 -11.83 -21.98 -6.66
N GLU A 176 -12.66 -22.45 -5.72
CA GLU A 176 -12.56 -22.07 -4.31
C GLU A 176 -11.22 -22.50 -3.69
N ARG A 177 -10.78 -23.73 -4.01
CA ARG A 177 -9.49 -24.28 -3.56
C ARG A 177 -8.30 -23.49 -4.09
N LEU A 178 -8.28 -23.17 -5.38
CA LEU A 178 -7.19 -22.42 -6.02
C LEU A 178 -7.16 -20.95 -5.60
N ASN A 179 -8.31 -20.36 -5.31
CA ASN A 179 -8.41 -18.99 -4.81
C ASN A 179 -7.99 -18.87 -3.34
N GLY A 180 -8.20 -19.91 -2.54
CA GLY A 180 -7.87 -19.88 -1.11
C GLY A 180 -8.59 -18.75 -0.38
N GLY A 181 -9.83 -18.43 -0.78
CA GLY A 181 -10.60 -17.30 -0.23
C GLY A 181 -10.23 -15.91 -0.75
N MET A 182 -9.28 -15.80 -1.68
CA MET A 182 -8.84 -14.54 -2.29
C MET A 182 -9.04 -14.57 -3.80
N ARG A 183 -9.44 -13.44 -4.40
CA ARG A 183 -9.39 -13.31 -5.86
C ARG A 183 -7.96 -13.01 -6.28
N LEU A 184 -7.46 -13.69 -7.31
CA LEU A 184 -6.07 -13.58 -7.75
C LEU A 184 -5.62 -12.14 -7.99
N GLU A 185 -6.40 -11.36 -8.73
CA GLU A 185 -6.07 -9.97 -9.06
C GLU A 185 -6.05 -9.06 -7.82
N ARG A 186 -6.87 -9.36 -6.80
CA ARG A 186 -6.89 -8.60 -5.55
C ARG A 186 -5.73 -8.99 -4.66
N ALA A 187 -5.40 -10.28 -4.61
CA ALA A 187 -4.27 -10.80 -3.86
C ALA A 187 -2.94 -10.24 -4.39
N LEU A 188 -2.83 -10.07 -5.72
CA LEU A 188 -1.69 -9.39 -6.34
C LEU A 188 -1.78 -7.86 -6.18
N GLY A 189 -2.97 -7.27 -6.31
CA GLY A 189 -3.20 -5.84 -6.09
C GLY A 189 -2.89 -5.38 -4.65
N ALA A 190 -2.87 -6.30 -3.69
CA ALA A 190 -2.41 -6.01 -2.33
C ALA A 190 -0.95 -5.53 -2.29
N PHE A 191 -0.08 -5.97 -3.21
CA PHE A 191 1.25 -5.39 -3.35
C PHE A 191 1.17 -3.93 -3.77
N ASP A 192 0.36 -3.59 -4.79
CA ASP A 192 0.18 -2.21 -5.24
C ASP A 192 -0.23 -1.26 -4.10
N MET A 193 -1.06 -1.73 -3.16
CA MET A 193 -1.52 -0.94 -2.01
C MET A 193 -0.38 -0.47 -1.09
N PHE A 194 0.72 -1.22 -0.96
CA PHE A 194 1.89 -0.79 -0.19
C PHE A 194 2.65 0.39 -0.83
N MET A 195 2.47 0.61 -2.14
CA MET A 195 3.16 1.62 -2.94
C MET A 195 2.17 2.60 -3.60
N LEU A 196 0.97 2.71 -3.02
CA LEU A 196 -0.07 3.57 -3.56
C LEU A 196 0.15 5.03 -3.16
N HIS A 197 0.57 5.31 -1.92
CA HIS A 197 0.82 6.67 -1.41
C HIS A 197 -0.40 7.56 -1.56
N ASP A 198 -0.21 8.75 -2.13
CA ASP A 198 -1.23 9.74 -2.43
C ASP A 198 -1.88 9.56 -3.81
N ASN A 199 -1.59 8.45 -4.51
CA ASN A 199 -2.27 8.12 -5.75
C ASN A 199 -3.71 7.66 -5.46
N GLU A 200 -4.59 7.97 -6.40
CA GLU A 200 -5.92 7.39 -6.42
C GLU A 200 -5.89 5.92 -6.84
N GLY A 201 -6.93 5.21 -6.43
CA GLY A 201 -7.17 3.81 -6.78
C GLY A 201 -7.09 2.87 -5.59
N ASP A 202 -7.53 1.64 -5.80
CA ASP A 202 -7.58 0.60 -4.77
C ASP A 202 -7.74 -0.79 -5.42
N LEU A 203 -8.03 -1.80 -4.59
CA LEU A 203 -8.28 -3.16 -5.03
C LEU A 203 -9.53 -3.31 -5.90
N ASP A 204 -10.56 -2.47 -5.69
CA ASP A 204 -11.81 -2.52 -6.46
C ASP A 204 -11.60 -1.89 -7.84
N GLU A 205 -10.81 -0.82 -7.94
CA GLU A 205 -10.41 -0.21 -9.20
C GLU A 205 -9.64 -1.20 -10.09
N ILE A 206 -8.73 -2.02 -9.53
CA ILE A 206 -8.04 -3.08 -10.28
C ILE A 206 -9.06 -4.06 -10.88
N CYS A 207 -10.08 -4.44 -10.12
CA CYS A 207 -11.15 -5.30 -10.63
C CYS A 207 -11.94 -4.62 -11.76
N HIS A 208 -12.27 -3.33 -11.61
CA HIS A 208 -12.99 -2.57 -12.63
C HIS A 208 -12.19 -2.41 -13.93
N LEU A 209 -10.89 -2.14 -13.85
CA LEU A 209 -10.02 -2.08 -15.04
C LEU A 209 -10.06 -3.40 -15.81
N LEU A 210 -10.01 -4.54 -15.11
CA LEU A 210 -10.13 -5.87 -15.71
C LEU A 210 -11.54 -6.13 -16.27
N ASP A 211 -12.59 -5.67 -15.60
CA ASP A 211 -13.98 -5.76 -16.08
C ASP A 211 -14.16 -4.97 -17.39
N ASP A 212 -13.56 -3.79 -17.50
CA ASP A 212 -13.59 -2.93 -18.69
C ASP A 212 -12.82 -3.59 -19.85
N ILE A 213 -11.63 -4.14 -19.58
CA ILE A 213 -10.85 -4.88 -20.59
C ILE A 213 -11.64 -6.11 -21.07
N ALA A 214 -12.20 -6.91 -20.16
CA ALA A 214 -13.00 -8.08 -20.52
C ALA A 214 -14.25 -7.69 -21.33
N SER A 215 -14.87 -6.54 -21.03
CA SER A 215 -16.01 -6.03 -21.78
C SER A 215 -15.62 -5.59 -23.19
N ARG A 216 -14.45 -4.97 -23.37
CA ARG A 216 -13.90 -4.68 -24.71
C ARG A 216 -13.59 -5.95 -25.52
N PHE A 217 -13.01 -6.97 -24.88
CA PHE A 217 -12.77 -8.26 -25.52
C PHE A 217 -14.07 -8.94 -25.99
N ARG A 218 -15.09 -8.99 -25.12
CA ARG A 218 -16.42 -9.54 -25.48
C ARG A 218 -17.09 -8.74 -26.60
N ALA A 219 -17.00 -7.41 -26.58
CA ALA A 219 -17.53 -6.57 -27.64
C ALA A 219 -16.83 -6.82 -29.00
N ALA A 220 -15.53 -7.11 -28.99
CA ALA A 220 -14.77 -7.47 -30.18
C ALA A 220 -15.05 -8.90 -30.69
N ASN A 221 -15.65 -9.77 -29.86
CA ASN A 221 -15.93 -11.17 -30.17
C ASN A 221 -17.38 -11.54 -29.84
N PRO A 222 -18.39 -11.11 -30.64
CA PRO A 222 -19.80 -11.36 -30.34
C PRO A 222 -20.18 -12.85 -30.26
N ASP A 223 -19.50 -13.69 -31.03
CA ASP A 223 -19.75 -15.14 -31.09
C ASP A 223 -18.96 -15.93 -30.02
N LEU A 224 -18.32 -15.22 -29.06
CA LEU A 224 -17.47 -15.83 -28.04
C LEU A 224 -18.21 -16.93 -27.27
N GLU A 225 -19.49 -16.77 -26.95
CA GLU A 225 -20.24 -17.77 -26.17
C GLU A 225 -20.34 -19.13 -26.89
N GLN A 226 -20.46 -19.12 -28.22
CA GLN A 226 -20.58 -20.31 -29.07
C GLN A 226 -19.22 -20.96 -29.38
N ALA A 227 -18.13 -20.24 -29.14
CA ALA A 227 -16.78 -20.74 -29.39
C ALA A 227 -16.39 -21.86 -28.40
N THR A 228 -15.57 -22.80 -28.90
CA THR A 228 -14.98 -23.86 -28.07
C THR A 228 -14.02 -23.25 -27.04
N THR A 229 -13.69 -23.98 -25.98
CA THR A 229 -12.73 -23.51 -24.97
C THR A 229 -11.38 -23.16 -25.60
N ARG A 230 -10.88 -23.98 -26.54
CA ARG A 230 -9.64 -23.70 -27.27
C ARG A 230 -9.73 -22.41 -28.09
N ALA A 231 -10.85 -22.18 -28.77
CA ALA A 231 -11.07 -20.98 -29.58
C ALA A 231 -11.19 -19.72 -28.71
N LYS A 232 -11.89 -19.80 -27.57
CA LYS A 232 -11.96 -18.72 -26.57
C LYS A 232 -10.57 -18.35 -26.05
N ALA A 233 -9.79 -19.36 -25.68
CA ALA A 233 -8.47 -19.19 -25.08
C ALA A 233 -7.46 -18.57 -26.07
N THR A 234 -7.33 -19.14 -27.25
CA THR A 234 -6.43 -18.60 -28.31
C THR A 234 -6.91 -17.24 -28.81
N GLY A 235 -8.23 -17.02 -28.90
CA GLY A 235 -8.81 -15.72 -29.24
C GLY A 235 -8.46 -14.63 -28.23
N LEU A 236 -8.50 -14.93 -26.93
CA LEU A 236 -8.09 -13.98 -25.89
C LEU A 236 -6.59 -13.67 -25.95
N ALA A 237 -5.74 -14.69 -26.13
CA ALA A 237 -4.29 -14.49 -26.25
C ALA A 237 -3.96 -13.58 -27.44
N ARG A 238 -4.48 -13.90 -28.63
CA ARG A 238 -4.31 -13.06 -29.84
C ARG A 238 -4.83 -11.64 -29.65
N TRP A 239 -5.97 -11.47 -29.00
CA TRP A 239 -6.53 -10.15 -28.75
C TRP A 239 -5.63 -9.32 -27.81
N LEU A 240 -5.07 -9.92 -26.75
CA LEU A 240 -4.14 -9.23 -25.85
C LEU A 240 -2.86 -8.82 -26.58
N HIS A 241 -2.29 -9.69 -27.41
CA HIS A 241 -1.13 -9.37 -28.26
C HIS A 241 -1.43 -8.23 -29.24
N ALA A 242 -2.57 -8.28 -29.94
CA ALA A 242 -2.98 -7.25 -30.88
C ALA A 242 -3.23 -5.87 -30.22
N ASN A 243 -3.51 -5.85 -28.91
CA ASN A 243 -3.73 -4.63 -28.13
C ASN A 243 -2.55 -4.26 -27.22
N ASN A 244 -1.36 -4.86 -27.43
CA ASN A 244 -0.14 -4.56 -26.67
C ASN A 244 -0.28 -4.76 -25.15
N MET A 245 -0.99 -5.83 -24.74
CA MET A 245 -1.27 -6.17 -23.34
C MET A 245 -0.48 -7.40 -22.87
N THR A 246 0.78 -7.55 -23.30
CA THR A 246 1.58 -8.78 -23.15
C THR A 246 2.72 -8.67 -22.14
N GLY A 247 3.12 -7.47 -21.74
CA GLY A 247 4.21 -7.27 -20.77
C GLY A 247 5.32 -6.40 -21.33
N LEU A 248 6.58 -6.81 -21.12
CA LEU A 248 7.74 -6.05 -21.60
C LEU A 248 8.03 -6.34 -23.07
N ASN A 249 8.16 -5.28 -23.87
CA ASN A 249 8.70 -5.33 -25.22
C ASN A 249 10.23 -5.44 -25.16
N ASP A 250 10.81 -6.51 -25.70
CA ASP A 250 12.25 -6.81 -25.73
C ASP A 250 12.97 -6.62 -24.38
N PRO A 251 12.69 -7.48 -23.37
CA PRO A 251 13.21 -7.29 -22.03
C PRO A 251 14.74 -7.42 -21.98
N THR A 252 15.41 -6.38 -21.49
CA THR A 252 16.78 -6.49 -20.98
C THR A 252 16.77 -7.04 -19.55
N GLU A 253 17.89 -7.63 -19.12
CA GLU A 253 18.08 -8.06 -17.71
C GLU A 253 17.77 -6.94 -16.72
N GLU A 254 18.12 -5.69 -17.06
CA GLU A 254 17.88 -4.52 -16.20
C GLU A 254 16.39 -4.17 -16.12
N THR A 255 15.72 -4.03 -17.27
CA THR A 255 14.29 -3.69 -17.33
C THR A 255 13.40 -4.76 -16.71
N TYR A 256 13.79 -6.04 -16.79
CA TYR A 256 13.06 -7.14 -16.15
C TYR A 256 13.00 -6.97 -14.63
N ARG A 257 14.04 -6.41 -14.01
CA ARG A 257 14.16 -6.23 -12.55
C ARG A 257 13.56 -4.93 -12.04
N TYR A 258 12.83 -4.19 -12.88
CA TYR A 258 12.14 -2.99 -12.41
C TYR A 258 10.97 -3.37 -11.51
N LEU A 259 10.91 -2.76 -10.33
CA LEU A 259 9.93 -3.04 -9.29
C LEU A 259 8.50 -2.91 -9.80
N ARG A 260 8.23 -1.91 -10.65
CA ARG A 260 6.89 -1.65 -11.24
C ARG A 260 6.32 -2.85 -11.99
N ASN A 261 7.16 -3.70 -12.58
CA ASN A 261 6.71 -4.85 -13.38
C ASN A 261 6.13 -5.97 -12.51
N CYS A 262 6.36 -5.93 -11.19
CA CYS A 262 5.77 -6.86 -10.23
C CYS A 262 4.33 -6.49 -9.83
N LEU A 263 3.82 -5.33 -10.27
CA LEU A 263 2.59 -4.73 -9.73
C LEU A 263 1.47 -4.77 -10.78
N ILE A 264 0.40 -5.51 -10.48
CA ILE A 264 -0.69 -5.72 -11.44
C ILE A 264 -1.48 -4.43 -11.70
N GLY A 265 -1.71 -3.63 -10.66
CA GLY A 265 -2.40 -2.35 -10.80
C GLY A 265 -1.59 -1.34 -11.59
N ARG A 266 -0.26 -1.41 -11.57
CA ARG A 266 0.61 -0.57 -12.42
C ARG A 266 0.60 -1.05 -13.86
N ALA A 267 0.73 -2.35 -14.09
CA ALA A 267 0.62 -2.93 -15.42
C ALA A 267 -0.71 -2.55 -16.10
N LEU A 268 -1.83 -2.55 -15.37
CA LEU A 268 -3.14 -2.22 -15.96
C LEU A 268 -3.36 -0.74 -16.28
N ARG A 269 -2.63 0.18 -15.64
CA ARG A 269 -2.79 1.63 -15.81
C ARG A 269 -1.82 2.24 -16.82
N ASP A 270 -0.80 1.49 -17.22
CA ASP A 270 0.19 1.91 -18.19
C ASP A 270 -0.23 1.41 -19.58
N ASP A 271 -0.24 2.29 -20.57
CA ASP A 271 -0.65 1.98 -21.95
C ASP A 271 0.24 0.92 -22.62
N GLN A 272 1.48 0.74 -22.13
CA GLN A 272 2.40 -0.29 -22.62
C GLN A 272 2.31 -1.60 -21.83
N HIS A 273 1.51 -1.64 -20.76
CA HIS A 273 1.32 -2.81 -19.91
C HIS A 273 2.61 -3.52 -19.47
N PRO A 274 3.70 -2.83 -19.08
CA PRO A 274 4.94 -3.48 -18.68
C PRO A 274 4.72 -4.32 -17.42
N SER A 275 5.01 -5.62 -17.52
CA SER A 275 4.77 -6.58 -16.47
C SER A 275 5.69 -7.78 -16.57
N LEU A 276 5.88 -8.49 -15.46
CA LEU A 276 6.53 -9.80 -15.47
C LEU A 276 5.58 -10.88 -16.03
N PRO A 277 6.11 -12.01 -16.53
CA PRO A 277 5.28 -13.12 -17.01
C PRO A 277 4.21 -13.60 -16.01
N ILE A 278 4.53 -13.57 -14.72
CA ILE A 278 3.58 -13.95 -13.66
C ILE A 278 2.36 -13.01 -13.59
N ILE A 279 2.57 -11.72 -13.84
CA ILE A 279 1.52 -10.71 -13.84
C ILE A 279 0.72 -10.80 -15.14
N SER A 280 1.37 -10.99 -16.30
CA SER A 280 0.68 -11.22 -17.58
C SER A 280 -0.23 -12.46 -17.53
N ALA A 281 0.27 -13.57 -16.97
CA ALA A 281 -0.52 -14.79 -16.78
C ALA A 281 -1.70 -14.58 -15.81
N ALA A 282 -1.52 -13.78 -14.76
CA ALA A 282 -2.60 -13.44 -13.83
C ALA A 282 -3.67 -12.54 -14.49
N ILE A 283 -3.27 -11.55 -15.28
CA ILE A 283 -4.17 -10.71 -16.08
C ILE A 283 -4.99 -11.58 -17.03
N TYR A 284 -4.32 -12.43 -17.82
CA TYR A 284 -4.99 -13.37 -18.73
C TYR A 284 -6.02 -14.23 -17.99
N SER A 285 -5.65 -14.82 -16.86
CA SER A 285 -6.52 -15.69 -16.06
C SER A 285 -7.74 -14.94 -15.52
N ALA A 286 -7.54 -13.70 -15.05
CA ALA A 286 -8.60 -12.84 -14.56
C ALA A 286 -9.59 -12.43 -15.67
N LEU A 287 -9.10 -12.21 -16.89
CA LEU A 287 -9.92 -11.89 -18.08
C LEU A 287 -10.67 -13.11 -18.61
N ALA A 288 -10.02 -14.29 -18.62
CA ALA A 288 -10.64 -15.55 -19.02
C ALA A 288 -11.87 -15.87 -18.16
N SER A 289 -11.74 -15.76 -16.83
CA SER A 289 -12.84 -15.98 -15.89
C SER A 289 -14.01 -15.03 -16.16
N ARG A 290 -13.74 -13.74 -16.40
CA ARG A 290 -14.76 -12.73 -16.77
C ARG A 290 -15.39 -12.97 -18.14
N SER A 291 -14.70 -13.73 -18.98
CA SER A 291 -15.12 -14.10 -20.33
C SER A 291 -15.77 -15.49 -20.40
N GLY A 292 -15.99 -16.13 -19.24
CA GLY A 292 -16.79 -17.35 -19.13
C GLY A 292 -16.04 -18.65 -19.38
N PHE A 293 -14.71 -18.70 -19.21
CA PHE A 293 -13.94 -19.95 -19.25
C PHE A 293 -12.85 -19.99 -18.17
N GLU A 294 -12.46 -21.19 -17.77
CA GLU A 294 -11.52 -21.39 -16.65
C GLU A 294 -10.07 -21.33 -17.13
N ALA A 295 -9.33 -20.37 -16.59
CA ALA A 295 -7.89 -20.28 -16.75
C ALA A 295 -7.22 -19.85 -15.45
N TYR A 296 -6.00 -20.32 -15.23
CA TYR A 296 -5.21 -20.05 -14.04
C TYR A 296 -3.74 -19.88 -14.42
N PRO A 297 -2.93 -19.17 -13.60
CA PRO A 297 -1.49 -19.24 -13.74
C PRO A 297 -0.96 -20.66 -13.49
N CYS A 298 0.03 -21.07 -14.26
CA CYS A 298 0.82 -22.27 -14.06
C CYS A 298 2.28 -21.86 -13.92
N ALA A 299 2.75 -21.84 -12.67
CA ALA A 299 4.03 -21.26 -12.31
C ALA A 299 5.13 -22.34 -12.32
N LEU A 300 5.83 -22.46 -13.44
CA LEU A 300 6.93 -23.40 -13.64
C LEU A 300 8.29 -22.77 -13.30
N PRO A 301 9.36 -23.54 -13.03
CA PRO A 301 10.69 -22.97 -12.87
C PRO A 301 11.08 -22.15 -14.11
N ASN A 302 11.55 -20.92 -13.89
CA ASN A 302 11.93 -19.93 -14.92
C ASN A 302 10.83 -19.46 -15.90
N GLN A 303 9.63 -20.06 -15.90
CA GLN A 303 8.54 -19.67 -16.80
C GLN A 303 7.19 -19.59 -16.08
N VAL A 304 6.27 -18.78 -16.57
CA VAL A 304 4.89 -18.78 -16.08
C VAL A 304 3.97 -18.81 -17.30
N HIS A 305 3.12 -19.81 -17.36
CA HIS A 305 2.12 -19.98 -18.41
C HIS A 305 0.72 -19.71 -17.85
N ALA A 306 -0.26 -19.54 -18.73
CA ALA A 306 -1.65 -19.72 -18.39
C ALA A 306 -2.07 -21.16 -18.74
N ILE A 307 -2.67 -21.86 -17.79
CA ILE A 307 -3.31 -23.16 -18.02
C ILE A 307 -4.82 -22.95 -18.13
N VAL A 308 -5.42 -23.49 -19.19
CA VAL A 308 -6.86 -23.42 -19.45
C VAL A 308 -7.45 -24.81 -19.27
N LEU A 309 -8.60 -24.90 -18.59
CA LEU A 309 -9.29 -26.16 -18.32
C LEU A 309 -10.56 -26.26 -19.18
N SER A 310 -10.81 -27.44 -19.74
CA SER A 310 -12.11 -27.73 -20.37
C SER A 310 -13.21 -27.85 -19.31
N PRO A 311 -14.49 -27.59 -19.66
CA PRO A 311 -15.61 -27.92 -18.79
C PRO A 311 -15.64 -29.43 -18.47
N PRO A 312 -16.08 -29.84 -17.28
CA PRO A 312 -16.19 -31.26 -16.93
C PRO A 312 -17.01 -32.04 -17.96
N GLY A 313 -16.47 -33.16 -18.44
CA GLY A 313 -17.12 -34.02 -19.43
C GLY A 313 -17.08 -33.54 -20.88
N LEU A 314 -16.42 -32.41 -21.16
CA LEU A 314 -16.19 -31.90 -22.51
C LEU A 314 -14.69 -31.80 -22.82
N SER A 315 -14.33 -31.99 -24.08
CA SER A 315 -13.00 -31.70 -24.61
C SER A 315 -12.79 -30.19 -24.76
N LEU A 316 -11.55 -29.76 -24.93
CA LEU A 316 -11.22 -28.36 -25.25
C LEU A 316 -11.88 -27.86 -26.54
N ASP A 317 -12.19 -28.79 -27.44
CA ASP A 317 -12.82 -28.56 -28.74
C ASP A 317 -14.35 -28.77 -28.72
N GLY A 318 -14.93 -28.97 -27.53
CA GLY A 318 -16.39 -29.08 -27.33
C GLY A 318 -17.00 -30.46 -27.58
N ALA A 319 -16.19 -31.50 -27.82
CA ALA A 319 -16.68 -32.87 -27.96
C ALA A 319 -16.97 -33.50 -26.59
N VAL A 320 -18.04 -34.29 -26.48
CA VAL A 320 -18.38 -35.01 -25.24
C VAL A 320 -17.34 -36.10 -24.98
N LEU A 321 -16.76 -36.11 -23.77
CA LEU A 321 -15.79 -37.12 -23.36
C LEU A 321 -16.49 -38.46 -23.05
N PRO A 322 -15.82 -39.61 -23.24
CA PRO A 322 -16.34 -40.92 -22.83
C PRO A 322 -16.75 -40.93 -21.36
N THR A 323 -17.76 -41.73 -21.00
CA THR A 323 -18.31 -41.80 -19.62
C THR A 323 -17.24 -42.08 -18.57
N GLU A 324 -16.22 -42.87 -18.91
CA GLU A 324 -15.07 -43.18 -18.05
C GLU A 324 -14.16 -41.97 -17.75
N GLN A 325 -14.21 -40.93 -18.59
CA GLN A 325 -13.45 -39.68 -18.50
C GLN A 325 -14.35 -38.48 -18.17
N SER A 326 -15.62 -38.71 -17.80
CA SER A 326 -16.59 -37.65 -17.52
C SER A 326 -16.17 -36.70 -16.38
N GLY A 327 -15.35 -37.18 -15.44
CA GLY A 327 -14.75 -36.37 -14.37
C GLY A 327 -13.40 -35.72 -14.72
N HIS A 328 -12.85 -35.98 -15.90
CA HIS A 328 -11.55 -35.45 -16.32
C HIS A 328 -11.73 -34.11 -17.07
N GLN A 329 -10.86 -33.14 -16.77
CA GLN A 329 -10.78 -31.88 -17.50
C GLN A 329 -9.50 -31.90 -18.34
N GLN A 330 -9.64 -31.69 -19.65
CA GLN A 330 -8.50 -31.53 -20.53
C GLN A 330 -7.87 -30.16 -20.29
N THR A 331 -6.54 -30.08 -20.48
CA THR A 331 -5.78 -28.86 -20.26
C THR A 331 -5.04 -28.43 -21.51
N MET A 332 -4.89 -27.11 -21.68
CA MET A 332 -3.98 -26.51 -22.67
C MET A 332 -3.19 -25.38 -22.03
N PHE A 333 -2.04 -25.07 -22.63
CA PHE A 333 -1.12 -24.06 -22.12
C PHE A 333 -0.99 -22.90 -23.11
N LEU A 334 -0.92 -21.70 -22.57
CA LEU A 334 -0.67 -20.47 -23.30
C LEU A 334 0.45 -19.70 -22.63
N ASP A 335 1.15 -18.86 -23.40
CA ASP A 335 2.13 -17.92 -22.90
C ASP A 335 1.65 -16.49 -23.18
N PRO A 336 0.76 -15.92 -22.34
CA PRO A 336 0.24 -14.55 -22.55
C PRO A 336 1.32 -13.46 -22.57
N TYR A 337 2.56 -13.81 -22.21
CA TYR A 337 3.70 -12.90 -22.22
C TYR A 337 4.44 -12.94 -23.57
N GLY A 338 4.74 -14.13 -24.08
CA GLY A 338 5.62 -14.33 -25.23
C GLY A 338 4.96 -14.81 -26.51
N SER A 339 3.76 -15.40 -26.48
CA SER A 339 3.15 -16.08 -27.64
C SER A 339 1.62 -15.99 -27.65
N ASP A 340 1.05 -15.71 -28.83
CA ASP A 340 -0.38 -15.72 -29.06
C ASP A 340 -0.94 -17.11 -29.48
N GLU A 341 -0.06 -18.08 -29.69
CA GLU A 341 -0.41 -19.47 -30.01
C GLU A 341 -0.33 -20.40 -28.79
N GLU A 342 -1.01 -21.55 -28.90
CA GLU A 342 -0.95 -22.63 -27.90
C GLU A 342 0.46 -23.17 -27.75
N VAL A 343 0.90 -23.32 -26.49
CA VAL A 343 2.20 -23.89 -26.14
C VAL A 343 2.06 -25.42 -26.09
N PRO A 344 2.78 -26.17 -26.94
CA PRO A 344 2.71 -27.63 -26.93
C PRO A 344 3.20 -28.21 -25.60
N ILE A 345 2.49 -29.19 -25.04
CA ILE A 345 2.87 -29.83 -23.77
C ILE A 345 4.28 -30.45 -23.82
N ASP A 346 4.66 -31.02 -24.97
CA ASP A 346 5.99 -31.57 -25.21
C ASP A 346 7.08 -30.50 -25.03
N HIS A 347 6.82 -29.24 -25.38
CA HIS A 347 7.76 -28.15 -25.18
C HIS A 347 8.01 -27.90 -23.68
N ILE A 348 6.93 -27.90 -22.89
CA ILE A 348 6.99 -27.67 -21.45
C ILE A 348 7.69 -28.83 -20.75
N GLN A 349 7.34 -30.07 -21.09
CA GLN A 349 7.99 -31.26 -20.54
C GLN A 349 9.48 -31.28 -20.87
N ASN A 350 9.86 -30.99 -22.12
CA ASN A 350 11.27 -30.88 -22.52
C ASN A 350 12.01 -29.77 -21.76
N LEU A 351 11.35 -28.65 -21.43
CA LEU A 351 11.95 -27.64 -20.57
C LEU A 351 12.18 -28.16 -19.15
N LEU A 352 11.19 -28.80 -18.53
CA LEU A 352 11.31 -29.36 -17.18
C LEU A 352 12.43 -30.42 -17.11
N PHE A 353 12.52 -31.29 -18.11
CA PHE A 353 13.60 -32.28 -18.20
C PHE A 353 14.98 -31.60 -18.32
N ARG A 354 15.11 -30.52 -19.11
CA ARG A 354 16.37 -29.76 -19.20
C ARG A 354 16.77 -29.09 -17.90
N LEU A 355 15.80 -28.76 -17.04
CA LEU A 355 16.05 -28.22 -15.70
C LEU A 355 16.33 -29.32 -14.66
N GLY A 356 16.44 -30.59 -15.08
CA GLY A 356 16.75 -31.72 -14.21
C GLY A 356 15.55 -32.28 -13.44
N ILE A 357 14.32 -31.89 -13.80
CA ILE A 357 13.09 -32.33 -13.14
C ILE A 357 12.55 -33.55 -13.90
N TYR A 358 12.92 -34.74 -13.43
CA TYR A 358 12.52 -36.01 -14.05
C TYR A 358 11.30 -36.65 -13.38
N THR A 359 11.12 -36.45 -12.07
CA THR A 359 10.04 -37.01 -11.25
C THR A 359 9.10 -35.91 -10.76
N GLY A 360 7.79 -36.18 -10.68
CA GLY A 360 6.80 -35.22 -10.19
C GLY A 360 6.50 -34.06 -11.14
N HIS A 361 6.92 -34.14 -12.41
CA HIS A 361 6.65 -33.09 -13.40
C HIS A 361 5.14 -32.96 -13.71
N GLU A 362 4.36 -34.05 -13.62
CA GLU A 362 2.91 -34.01 -13.81
C GLU A 362 2.21 -33.12 -12.77
N ASP A 363 2.66 -33.13 -11.51
CA ASP A 363 2.11 -32.26 -10.46
C ASP A 363 2.34 -30.78 -10.76
N MET A 364 3.43 -30.46 -11.49
CA MET A 364 3.76 -29.09 -11.91
C MET A 364 2.92 -28.62 -13.10
N LEU A 365 2.32 -29.54 -13.86
CA LEU A 365 1.47 -29.25 -15.02
C LEU A 365 0.01 -29.01 -14.62
N THR A 366 -0.22 -28.51 -13.40
CA THR A 366 -1.52 -28.20 -12.84
C THR A 366 -1.66 -26.71 -12.51
N PRO A 367 -2.89 -26.19 -12.34
CA PRO A 367 -3.10 -24.81 -11.90
C PRO A 367 -2.38 -24.50 -10.59
N THR A 368 -1.65 -23.38 -10.56
CA THR A 368 -0.99 -22.90 -9.34
C THR A 368 -1.98 -22.09 -8.51
N SER A 369 -2.06 -22.39 -7.21
CA SER A 369 -2.94 -21.68 -6.28
C SER A 369 -2.50 -20.23 -6.04
N THR A 370 -3.45 -19.39 -5.66
CA THR A 370 -3.25 -17.93 -5.52
C THR A 370 -2.19 -17.60 -4.48
N ASP A 371 -2.13 -18.32 -3.37
CA ASP A 371 -1.10 -18.15 -2.33
C ASP A 371 0.32 -18.37 -2.86
N LEU A 372 0.51 -19.39 -3.70
CA LEU A 372 1.81 -19.66 -4.33
C LEU A 372 2.17 -18.61 -5.38
N ILE A 373 1.18 -18.07 -6.11
CA ILE A 373 1.39 -16.96 -7.05
C ILE A 373 1.77 -15.67 -6.29
N VAL A 374 1.12 -15.38 -5.16
CA VAL A 374 1.48 -14.27 -4.27
C VAL A 374 2.91 -14.45 -3.76
N MET A 375 3.27 -15.64 -3.28
CA MET A 375 4.63 -15.94 -2.81
C MET A 375 5.67 -15.76 -3.90
N ARG A 376 5.40 -16.23 -5.13
CA ARG A 376 6.33 -16.08 -6.25
C ARG A 376 6.48 -14.61 -6.68
N THR A 377 5.41 -13.82 -6.62
CA THR A 377 5.48 -12.37 -6.83
C THR A 377 6.30 -11.68 -5.75
N ALA A 378 6.12 -12.06 -4.48
CA ALA A 378 6.95 -11.58 -3.38
C ALA A 378 8.45 -11.88 -3.61
N GLN A 379 8.78 -13.06 -4.14
CA GLN A 379 10.15 -13.40 -4.52
C GLN A 379 10.70 -12.55 -5.68
N ASN A 380 9.86 -12.20 -6.66
CA ASN A 380 10.26 -11.28 -7.73
C ASN A 380 10.56 -9.87 -7.20
N ILE A 381 9.77 -9.39 -6.24
CA ILE A 381 10.03 -8.13 -5.53
C ILE A 381 11.36 -8.22 -4.77
N ARG A 382 11.61 -9.32 -4.05
CA ARG A 382 12.88 -9.57 -3.36
C ARG A 382 14.06 -9.48 -4.31
N ALA A 383 13.96 -10.17 -5.44
CA ALA A 383 15.03 -10.23 -6.41
C ALA A 383 15.29 -8.87 -7.05
N SER A 384 14.24 -8.08 -7.32
CA SER A 384 14.35 -6.69 -7.79
C SER A 384 15.10 -5.81 -6.78
N PHE A 385 14.79 -5.95 -5.48
CA PHE A 385 15.52 -5.27 -4.40
C PHE A 385 16.99 -5.70 -4.31
N THR A 386 17.27 -7.02 -4.35
CA THR A 386 18.64 -7.54 -4.33
C THR A 386 19.42 -7.00 -5.53
N SER A 387 18.86 -7.03 -6.73
CA SER A 387 19.48 -6.45 -7.92
C SER A 387 19.84 -4.97 -7.70
N PHE A 388 18.88 -4.16 -7.23
CA PHE A 388 19.12 -2.75 -6.91
C PHE A 388 20.27 -2.54 -5.91
N ARG A 389 20.39 -3.39 -4.89
CA ARG A 389 21.44 -3.30 -3.86
C ARG A 389 22.81 -3.77 -4.32
N THR A 390 22.86 -4.70 -5.27
CA THR A 390 24.12 -5.30 -5.75
C THR A 390 24.77 -4.53 -6.89
N ILE A 391 24.02 -3.70 -7.61
CA ILE A 391 24.55 -2.93 -8.73
C ILE A 391 25.34 -1.73 -8.19
N ASP A 392 26.64 -1.72 -8.46
CA ASP A 392 27.54 -0.61 -8.12
C ASP A 392 27.45 0.49 -9.20
N ARG A 393 26.43 1.34 -9.10
CA ARG A 393 26.21 2.51 -9.97
C ARG A 393 25.75 3.72 -9.15
N PRO A 394 25.95 4.95 -9.64
CA PRO A 394 25.39 6.14 -9.02
C PRO A 394 23.87 6.03 -8.88
N LEU A 395 23.33 6.49 -7.75
CA LEU A 395 21.90 6.42 -7.43
C LEU A 395 21.01 6.97 -8.55
N SER A 396 21.41 8.06 -9.22
CA SER A 396 20.66 8.66 -10.32
C SER A 396 20.40 7.71 -11.50
N GLN A 397 21.27 6.72 -11.71
CA GLN A 397 21.10 5.70 -12.75
C GLN A 397 20.27 4.50 -12.27
N LEU A 398 20.12 4.33 -10.95
CA LEU A 398 19.37 3.24 -10.33
C LEU A 398 17.90 3.62 -10.06
N ILE A 399 17.57 4.90 -9.99
CA ILE A 399 16.20 5.41 -9.79
C ILE A 399 15.17 4.71 -10.69
N PRO A 400 15.38 4.54 -12.01
CA PRO A 400 14.40 3.90 -12.90
C PRO A 400 13.99 2.47 -12.50
N MET A 401 14.82 1.77 -11.71
CA MET A 401 14.53 0.43 -11.22
C MET A 401 13.47 0.39 -10.11
N ILE A 402 13.38 1.47 -9.32
CA ILE A 402 12.53 1.57 -8.12
C ILE A 402 11.49 2.70 -8.22
N GLU A 403 11.63 3.53 -9.24
CA GLU A 403 10.66 4.55 -9.61
C GLU A 403 9.38 3.90 -10.14
N LEU A 404 8.27 4.41 -9.63
CA LEU A 404 6.95 4.19 -10.18
C LEU A 404 6.62 5.42 -11.01
N ASN A 405 5.90 5.28 -12.13
CA ASN A 405 5.56 6.39 -13.04
C ASN A 405 4.87 7.60 -12.35
N ARG A 406 4.42 7.44 -11.09
CA ARG A 406 3.96 8.50 -10.19
C ARG A 406 4.43 8.22 -8.76
N GLY A 407 4.93 9.26 -8.08
CA GLY A 407 5.35 9.20 -6.68
C GLY A 407 6.84 9.51 -6.50
N ASP A 408 7.27 9.59 -5.25
CA ASP A 408 8.67 9.81 -4.87
C ASP A 408 9.39 8.45 -4.78
N TRP A 409 10.41 8.23 -5.63
CA TRP A 409 11.17 6.98 -5.67
C TRP A 409 11.77 6.63 -4.30
N ALA A 410 12.10 7.63 -3.48
CA ALA A 410 12.68 7.45 -2.16
C ALA A 410 11.74 6.73 -1.18
N ARG A 411 10.44 6.63 -1.51
CA ARG A 411 9.41 6.04 -0.66
C ARG A 411 9.01 4.62 -1.05
N ASN A 412 9.39 4.12 -2.23
CA ASN A 412 8.82 2.87 -2.76
C ASN A 412 9.53 1.61 -2.27
N LEU A 413 10.83 1.69 -1.97
CA LEU A 413 11.66 0.51 -1.79
C LEU A 413 11.35 -0.24 -0.49
N GLN A 414 11.25 0.48 0.62
CA GLN A 414 10.99 -0.09 1.94
C GLN A 414 9.58 -0.69 2.03
N PRO A 415 8.50 -0.02 1.57
CA PRO A 415 7.17 -0.62 1.52
C PRO A 415 7.10 -1.85 0.62
N ALA A 416 7.83 -1.89 -0.49
CA ALA A 416 7.89 -3.07 -1.34
C ALA A 416 8.49 -4.28 -0.61
N LEU A 417 9.62 -4.11 0.09
CA LEU A 417 10.15 -5.17 0.95
C LEU A 417 9.19 -5.56 2.07
N TYR A 418 8.56 -4.56 2.70
CA TYR A 418 7.62 -4.81 3.78
C TYR A 418 6.43 -5.65 3.31
N SER A 419 5.92 -5.37 2.10
CA SER A 419 4.84 -6.13 1.47
C SER A 419 5.21 -7.59 1.23
N MET A 420 6.45 -7.86 0.83
CA MET A 420 6.98 -9.21 0.63
C MET A 420 7.04 -10.00 1.95
N ILE A 421 7.53 -9.39 3.03
CA ILE A 421 7.60 -10.05 4.35
C ILE A 421 6.19 -10.33 4.88
N TRP A 422 5.27 -9.37 4.74
CA TRP A 422 3.87 -9.60 5.09
C TRP A 422 3.25 -10.74 4.28
N ALA A 423 3.47 -10.77 2.97
CA ALA A 423 2.99 -11.85 2.11
C ALA A 423 3.56 -13.21 2.56
N SER A 424 4.86 -13.31 2.88
CA SER A 424 5.45 -14.58 3.33
C SER A 424 4.83 -15.11 4.62
N ILE A 425 4.52 -14.22 5.57
CA ILE A 425 3.84 -14.58 6.82
C ILE A 425 2.37 -14.95 6.57
N MET A 426 1.70 -14.24 5.66
CA MET A 426 0.26 -14.38 5.40
C MET A 426 -0.08 -15.53 4.46
N MET A 427 0.86 -16.10 3.71
CA MET A 427 0.62 -17.24 2.83
C MET A 427 0.98 -18.59 3.48
N VAL A 428 1.38 -18.59 4.75
CA VAL A 428 1.60 -19.83 5.54
C VAL A 428 0.32 -20.21 6.27
N PRO A 429 -0.23 -21.42 6.10
CA PRO A 429 -1.45 -21.82 6.80
C PRO A 429 -1.27 -21.80 8.33
N ILE A 430 -2.27 -21.31 9.10
CA ILE A 430 -2.21 -21.18 10.59
C ILE A 430 -1.92 -22.49 11.35
N LEU A 431 -2.22 -23.65 10.76
CA LEU A 431 -1.95 -24.97 11.33
C LEU A 431 -1.18 -25.82 10.33
N PRO A 432 0.11 -25.55 10.11
CA PRO A 432 0.89 -26.33 9.17
C PRO A 432 1.15 -27.69 9.80
N ASP A 433 1.04 -28.75 9.00
CA ASP A 433 1.32 -30.12 9.43
C ASP A 433 2.83 -30.36 9.64
N ASN A 434 3.68 -29.49 9.08
CA ASN A 434 5.14 -29.56 9.14
C ASN A 434 5.72 -28.57 10.16
N ASP A 435 6.52 -29.07 11.10
CA ASP A 435 7.21 -28.26 12.12
C ASP A 435 8.33 -27.38 11.53
N GLU A 436 8.96 -27.74 10.40
CA GLU A 436 9.95 -26.89 9.71
C GLU A 436 9.30 -25.60 9.19
N VAL A 437 8.11 -25.71 8.59
CA VAL A 437 7.32 -24.56 8.11
C VAL A 437 6.98 -23.60 9.26
N ARG A 438 6.71 -24.13 10.46
CA ARG A 438 6.49 -23.31 11.66
C ARG A 438 7.73 -22.53 12.06
N TRP A 439 8.90 -23.16 11.96
CA TRP A 439 10.17 -22.52 12.31
C TRP A 439 10.52 -21.38 11.36
N ASP A 440 10.41 -21.62 10.05
CA ASP A 440 10.64 -20.60 9.02
C ASP A 440 9.69 -19.41 9.20
N TRP A 441 8.41 -19.68 9.46
CA TRP A 441 7.44 -18.63 9.78
C TRP A 441 7.83 -17.80 11.01
N GLN A 442 8.32 -18.44 12.07
CA GLN A 442 8.78 -17.72 13.26
C GLN A 442 10.00 -16.84 12.98
N GLN A 443 10.89 -17.25 12.05
CA GLN A 443 12.01 -16.42 11.60
C GLN A 443 11.50 -15.21 10.81
N ASP A 444 10.61 -15.43 9.83
CA ASP A 444 10.01 -14.35 9.04
C ASP A 444 9.29 -13.33 9.93
N VAL A 445 8.58 -13.78 10.97
CA VAL A 445 7.94 -12.87 11.94
C VAL A 445 8.96 -12.06 12.74
N ARG A 446 10.12 -12.63 13.12
CA ARG A 446 11.18 -11.85 13.78
C ARG A 446 11.72 -10.76 12.85
N ASP A 447 11.89 -11.08 11.58
CA ASP A 447 12.35 -10.14 10.56
C ASP A 447 11.30 -9.05 10.32
N LEU A 448 10.01 -9.42 10.26
CA LEU A 448 8.88 -8.48 10.21
C LEU A 448 8.90 -7.52 11.40
N LEU A 449 9.02 -8.02 12.63
CA LEU A 449 8.98 -7.19 13.84
C LEU A 449 10.15 -6.22 13.90
N THR A 450 11.33 -6.66 13.46
CA THR A 450 12.52 -5.79 13.34
C THR A 450 12.28 -4.68 12.32
N TYR A 451 11.79 -5.04 11.13
CA TYR A 451 11.53 -4.10 10.05
C TYR A 451 10.41 -3.11 10.37
N PHE A 452 9.32 -3.60 10.97
CA PHE A 452 8.21 -2.80 11.48
C PHE A 452 8.70 -1.77 12.50
N TYR A 453 9.50 -2.21 13.49
CA TYR A 453 9.98 -1.33 14.56
C TYR A 453 10.84 -0.18 14.02
N GLU A 454 11.66 -0.47 13.01
CA GLU A 454 12.60 0.49 12.44
C GLU A 454 11.93 1.47 11.46
N TYR A 455 11.04 0.98 10.59
CA TYR A 455 10.55 1.75 9.45
C TYR A 455 9.07 2.15 9.51
N PHE A 456 8.21 1.36 10.17
CA PHE A 456 6.75 1.51 10.11
C PHE A 456 6.07 1.43 11.50
N PRO A 457 6.52 2.16 12.53
CA PRO A 457 5.92 2.08 13.87
C PRO A 457 4.43 2.46 13.90
N GLU A 458 3.94 3.23 12.93
CA GLU A 458 2.53 3.54 12.74
C GLU A 458 1.64 2.31 12.50
N ASP A 459 2.22 1.20 12.06
CA ASP A 459 1.51 -0.05 11.79
C ASP A 459 1.41 -0.99 13.00
N SER A 460 1.70 -0.48 14.21
CA SER A 460 1.60 -1.27 15.44
C SER A 460 0.23 -1.97 15.58
N TRP A 461 -0.84 -1.29 15.17
CA TRP A 461 -2.20 -1.82 15.16
C TRP A 461 -2.38 -3.01 14.19
N LEU A 462 -1.63 -3.06 13.08
CA LEU A 462 -1.66 -4.20 12.13
C LEU A 462 -0.99 -5.43 12.73
N ILE A 463 0.15 -5.24 13.42
CA ILE A 463 0.85 -6.32 14.13
C ILE A 463 -0.06 -6.90 15.21
N GLU A 464 -0.70 -6.05 16.02
CA GLU A 464 -1.63 -6.51 17.06
C GLU A 464 -2.87 -7.22 16.49
N LYS A 465 -3.40 -6.73 15.36
CA LYS A 465 -4.62 -7.26 14.74
C LYS A 465 -4.39 -8.60 14.05
N TYR A 466 -3.26 -8.77 13.36
CA TYR A 466 -3.04 -9.93 12.48
C TYR A 466 -1.93 -10.86 12.96
N VAL A 467 -0.78 -10.33 13.38
CA VAL A 467 0.39 -11.16 13.75
C VAL A 467 0.21 -11.76 15.13
N CYS A 468 -0.21 -10.98 16.14
CA CYS A 468 -0.33 -11.50 17.49
C CYS A 468 -1.30 -12.69 17.61
N PRO A 469 -2.51 -12.68 17.00
CA PRO A 469 -3.40 -13.85 17.02
C PRO A 469 -2.82 -15.08 16.31
N MET A 470 -2.12 -14.87 15.19
CA MET A 470 -1.39 -15.95 14.51
C MET A 470 -0.34 -16.53 15.44
N TYR A 471 0.50 -15.68 16.04
CA TYR A 471 1.57 -16.07 16.96
C TYR A 471 1.02 -16.83 18.18
N ASP A 472 -0.11 -16.39 18.74
CA ASP A 472 -0.80 -17.06 19.84
C ASP A 472 -1.32 -18.45 19.46
N THR A 473 -1.60 -18.69 18.17
CA THR A 473 -2.06 -19.98 17.64
C THR A 473 -0.90 -20.91 17.27
N PHE A 474 0.08 -20.41 16.52
CA PHE A 474 1.24 -21.17 16.04
C PHE A 474 2.20 -21.59 17.17
N ALA A 475 2.40 -20.72 18.16
CA ALA A 475 3.37 -20.93 19.23
C ALA A 475 2.71 -21.35 20.57
N ALA A 476 1.43 -21.72 20.56
CA ALA A 476 0.75 -22.27 21.73
C ALA A 476 1.48 -23.55 22.19
N PRO A 477 1.87 -23.67 23.48
CA PRO A 477 2.55 -24.86 23.95
C PRO A 477 1.70 -26.11 23.76
N SER A 478 2.29 -27.18 23.22
CA SER A 478 1.63 -28.48 23.02
C SER A 478 1.12 -29.07 24.34
N ARG A 479 -0.12 -28.77 24.76
CA ARG A 479 -0.93 -29.34 25.89
C ARG A 479 -0.24 -29.70 27.23
N ARG A 480 1.06 -29.45 27.42
CA ARG A 480 1.89 -29.95 28.53
C ARG A 480 2.66 -28.86 29.28
N GLN A 481 2.53 -27.59 28.88
CA GLN A 481 3.07 -26.46 29.63
C GLN A 481 1.93 -25.53 30.04
N SER A 482 1.62 -25.56 31.33
CA SER A 482 0.73 -24.61 32.01
C SER A 482 1.37 -23.22 32.11
N SER A 483 1.79 -22.64 30.98
CA SER A 483 2.14 -21.22 30.93
C SER A 483 0.84 -20.44 30.70
N TRP A 484 0.45 -19.63 31.68
CA TRP A 484 -0.69 -18.71 31.57
C TRP A 484 -0.41 -17.50 30.65
N GLU A 485 0.81 -17.39 30.11
CA GLU A 485 1.20 -16.28 29.25
C GLU A 485 1.04 -16.63 27.78
N LEU A 486 0.35 -15.74 27.04
CA LEU A 486 0.21 -15.83 25.60
C LEU A 486 1.59 -15.73 24.92
N PRO A 487 1.87 -16.54 23.88
CA PRO A 487 3.12 -16.45 23.12
C PRO A 487 3.41 -15.04 22.60
N SER A 488 2.38 -14.29 22.18
CA SER A 488 2.52 -12.93 21.65
C SER A 488 2.79 -11.86 22.72
N LYS A 489 2.81 -12.21 24.02
CA LYS A 489 2.95 -11.23 25.12
C LYS A 489 4.14 -10.29 24.92
N ARG A 490 5.31 -10.82 24.51
CA ARG A 490 6.52 -10.01 24.27
C ARG A 490 6.30 -8.96 23.17
N VAL A 491 5.64 -9.35 22.09
CA VAL A 491 5.31 -8.45 20.97
C VAL A 491 4.36 -7.35 21.43
N ARG A 492 3.30 -7.72 22.17
CA ARG A 492 2.34 -6.77 22.72
C ARG A 492 3.00 -5.80 23.70
N ASP A 493 3.89 -6.28 24.57
CA ASP A 493 4.60 -5.43 25.52
C ASP A 493 5.57 -4.48 24.82
N GLN A 494 6.27 -4.92 23.76
CA GLN A 494 7.09 -4.04 22.92
C GLN A 494 6.24 -2.94 22.25
N ILE A 495 5.05 -3.27 21.73
CA ILE A 495 4.14 -2.29 21.14
C ILE A 495 3.64 -1.29 22.20
N LYS A 496 3.32 -1.74 23.41
CA LYS A 496 2.98 -0.85 24.53
C LYS A 496 4.14 0.09 24.88
N ASP A 497 5.38 -0.41 24.88
CA ASP A 497 6.55 0.43 25.16
C ASP A 497 6.75 1.50 24.08
N ILE A 498 6.56 1.17 22.80
CA ILE A 498 6.61 2.14 21.69
C ILE A 498 5.54 3.22 21.88
N ARG A 499 4.28 2.83 22.15
CA ARG A 499 3.20 3.77 22.42
C ARG A 499 3.47 4.63 23.67
N ARG A 500 4.09 4.07 24.71
CA ARG A 500 4.48 4.82 25.91
C ARG A 500 5.55 5.86 25.59
N VAL A 501 6.54 5.52 24.77
CA VAL A 501 7.58 6.46 24.31
C VAL A 501 6.97 7.56 23.44
N ASP A 502 6.08 7.21 22.52
CA ASP A 502 5.37 8.17 21.67
C ASP A 502 4.45 9.11 22.48
N ALA A 503 3.83 8.62 23.54
CA ALA A 503 3.02 9.43 24.45
C ALA A 503 3.85 10.28 25.45
N SER A 504 5.18 10.14 25.48
CA SER A 504 6.02 10.83 26.45
C SER A 504 6.26 12.29 26.05
N ILE A 505 6.10 13.20 27.02
CA ILE A 505 6.48 14.61 26.87
C ILE A 505 7.97 14.72 27.20
N ARG A 506 8.77 15.23 26.25
CA ARG A 506 10.20 15.45 26.44
C ARG A 506 10.48 16.88 26.88
N ALA A 507 11.52 17.07 27.69
CA ALA A 507 11.95 18.41 28.09
C ALA A 507 12.53 19.18 26.88
N PRO A 508 12.17 20.47 26.70
CA PRO A 508 12.69 21.27 25.61
C PRO A 508 14.20 21.52 25.76
N ARG A 509 14.95 21.38 24.67
CA ARG A 509 16.36 21.79 24.56
C ARG A 509 16.42 23.25 24.16
N ARG A 510 16.88 24.10 25.07
CA ARG A 510 16.99 25.54 24.91
C ARG A 510 18.46 25.94 24.77
N ARG A 511 18.73 26.85 23.83
CA ARG A 511 20.05 27.48 23.68
C ARG A 511 20.35 28.37 24.89
N SER A 512 19.31 28.97 25.48
CA SER A 512 19.42 29.76 26.71
C SER A 512 19.86 28.95 27.94
N ASN A 513 19.70 27.62 27.91
CA ASN A 513 20.01 26.74 29.05
C ASN A 513 21.41 26.11 28.95
N LEU A 514 22.15 26.42 27.89
CA LEU A 514 23.51 25.90 27.71
C LEU A 514 24.45 26.50 28.77
N VAL A 515 25.37 25.69 29.27
CA VAL A 515 26.40 26.12 30.23
C VAL A 515 27.28 27.19 29.60
N ASP A 516 27.71 28.18 30.39
CA ASP A 516 28.62 29.24 29.95
C ASP A 516 29.83 28.68 29.16
N GLY A 517 29.93 29.09 27.89
CA GLY A 517 30.99 28.66 26.96
C GLY A 517 30.59 27.60 25.93
N ALA A 518 29.44 26.91 26.09
CA ALA A 518 28.90 26.03 25.07
C ALA A 518 28.02 26.81 24.07
N HIS A 519 28.48 26.96 22.83
CA HIS A 519 27.77 27.69 21.78
C HIS A 519 27.40 26.75 20.63
N VAL A 520 26.11 26.58 20.37
CA VAL A 520 25.60 25.85 19.20
C VAL A 520 25.46 26.83 18.03
N LYS A 521 26.27 26.67 16.98
CA LYS A 521 26.34 27.64 15.88
C LYS A 521 25.17 27.59 14.90
N PHE A 522 24.74 26.39 14.52
CA PHE A 522 23.75 26.18 13.46
C PHE A 522 22.37 25.89 14.05
N ARG A 523 21.31 26.19 13.29
CA ARG A 523 19.91 26.07 13.69
C ARG A 523 19.20 24.90 13.01
N VAL A 524 18.16 24.40 13.67
CA VAL A 524 17.25 23.40 13.08
C VAL A 524 16.60 23.99 11.83
N GLY A 525 16.53 23.20 10.76
CA GLY A 525 15.99 23.59 9.47
C GLY A 525 16.98 24.28 8.53
N GLN A 526 18.21 24.55 8.93
CA GLN A 526 19.23 25.07 8.03
C GLN A 526 19.73 23.99 7.06
N VAL A 527 19.91 24.37 5.80
CA VAL A 527 20.62 23.57 4.79
C VAL A 527 22.11 23.82 4.93
N PHE A 528 22.90 22.74 4.92
CA PHE A 528 24.34 22.80 5.00
C PHE A 528 25.01 21.97 3.91
N LYS A 529 26.29 22.25 3.70
CA LYS A 529 27.23 21.48 2.90
C LYS A 529 28.27 20.84 3.79
N HIS A 530 28.57 19.56 3.58
CA HIS A 530 29.60 18.85 4.34
C HIS A 530 30.99 19.22 3.82
N LYS A 531 31.85 19.81 4.66
CA LYS A 531 33.15 20.37 4.24
C LYS A 531 34.09 19.37 3.56
N ARG A 532 34.06 18.10 3.98
CA ARG A 532 34.95 17.03 3.46
C ARG A 532 34.38 16.25 2.27
N TYR A 533 33.08 15.97 2.27
CA TYR A 533 32.45 14.99 1.38
C TYR A 533 31.55 15.64 0.33
N ASP A 534 31.46 16.97 0.34
CA ASP A 534 30.80 17.80 -0.68
C ASP A 534 29.30 17.57 -0.88
N TYR A 535 28.63 16.80 -0.01
CA TYR A 535 27.17 16.61 -0.05
C TYR A 535 26.40 17.67 0.74
N HIS A 536 25.11 17.79 0.49
CA HIS A 536 24.18 18.65 1.24
C HIS A 536 23.34 17.89 2.26
N GLY A 537 22.87 18.59 3.30
CA GLY A 537 21.90 18.04 4.25
C GLY A 537 21.06 19.11 4.93
N ILE A 538 20.03 18.68 5.68
CA ILE A 538 19.16 19.52 6.50
C ILE A 538 19.38 19.17 7.98
N ILE A 539 19.56 20.19 8.83
CA ILE A 539 19.72 20.00 10.28
C ILE A 539 18.37 19.73 10.94
N LEU A 540 18.23 18.60 11.64
CA LEU A 540 17.01 18.16 12.33
C LEU A 540 17.00 18.46 13.83
N GLY A 541 18.19 18.61 14.43
CA GLY A 541 18.37 18.81 15.87
C GLY A 541 19.85 18.90 16.26
N TRP A 542 20.14 19.25 17.51
CA TRP A 542 21.50 19.35 18.05
C TRP A 542 21.65 18.79 19.48
N THR A 543 22.87 18.40 19.87
CA THR A 543 23.27 18.07 21.25
C THR A 543 24.66 18.60 21.60
N THR A 544 24.90 18.81 22.89
CA THR A 544 26.22 19.09 23.49
C THR A 544 26.77 17.92 24.31
N GLU A 545 26.04 16.81 24.41
CA GLU A 545 26.39 15.61 25.19
C GLU A 545 27.28 14.61 24.40
N GLY A 546 27.92 15.08 23.32
CA GLY A 546 28.67 14.26 22.37
C GLY A 546 27.79 13.40 21.44
N ALA A 547 28.42 12.64 20.54
CA ALA A 547 27.72 11.82 19.53
C ALA A 547 26.74 10.79 20.15
N GLY A 548 27.03 10.27 21.34
CA GLY A 548 26.16 9.33 22.06
C GLY A 548 24.86 9.95 22.58
N GLY A 549 24.82 11.27 22.82
CA GLY A 549 23.61 11.98 23.25
C GLY A 549 22.53 12.05 22.16
N ILE A 550 22.92 11.93 20.88
CA ILE A 550 22.01 11.88 19.73
C ILE A 550 21.52 10.47 19.43
N ALA A 551 22.35 9.44 19.62
CA ALA A 551 21.93 8.04 19.44
C ALA A 551 20.80 7.64 20.42
N ASN A 552 20.76 8.28 21.59
CA ASN A 552 19.71 8.09 22.60
C ASN A 552 18.56 9.10 22.48
N TRP A 553 18.43 9.86 21.37
CA TRP A 553 17.39 10.89 21.23
C TRP A 553 15.98 10.36 21.48
N ASP A 554 15.74 9.11 21.07
CA ASP A 554 14.44 8.44 21.11
C ASP A 554 14.24 7.54 22.33
N GLN A 555 15.27 7.35 23.15
CA GLN A 555 15.19 6.61 24.40
C GLN A 555 15.11 7.57 25.58
N ASN A 556 14.19 7.30 26.52
CA ASN A 556 14.03 8.06 27.76
C ASN A 556 15.17 7.73 28.76
N SER A 557 16.42 7.82 28.31
CA SER A 557 17.59 7.58 29.16
C SER A 557 18.00 8.89 29.82
N SER A 558 17.39 9.17 30.97
CA SER A 558 17.83 10.22 31.89
C SER A 558 19.08 9.83 32.69
N LEU A 559 19.87 8.86 32.22
CA LEU A 559 20.98 8.27 32.97
C LEU A 559 22.18 8.05 32.07
N ARG A 560 23.09 9.02 32.06
CA ARG A 560 24.54 8.77 32.20
C ARG A 560 25.30 10.04 32.49
N ASP A 561 26.25 9.91 33.42
CA ASP A 561 27.14 10.96 33.89
C ASP A 561 27.81 11.70 32.74
N SER A 562 27.72 13.03 32.82
CA SER A 562 28.42 13.98 31.99
C SER A 562 29.91 13.62 31.90
N TRP A 563 30.37 13.22 30.72
CA TRP A 563 31.80 13.23 30.44
C TRP A 563 32.25 14.69 30.48
N HIS A 564 32.87 15.09 31.58
CA HIS A 564 33.49 16.41 31.73
C HIS A 564 34.65 16.54 30.74
N GLY A 565 34.35 17.12 29.58
CA GLY A 565 35.29 17.53 28.55
C GLY A 565 34.52 18.28 27.48
N TYR A 566 34.99 19.47 27.10
CA TYR A 566 34.38 20.27 26.03
C TYR A 566 34.36 19.46 24.73
N SER A 567 33.22 18.84 24.40
CA SER A 567 32.99 18.27 23.07
C SER A 567 32.27 19.32 22.23
N GLU A 568 32.79 19.59 21.03
CA GLU A 568 32.07 20.34 20.00
C GLU A 568 30.61 19.84 19.87
N PRO A 569 29.63 20.72 19.57
CA PRO A 569 28.26 20.29 19.35
C PRO A 569 28.14 19.30 18.18
N TYR A 570 27.17 18.39 18.28
CA TYR A 570 26.81 17.46 17.21
C TYR A 570 25.39 17.74 16.74
N TYR A 571 25.13 17.48 15.46
CA TYR A 571 23.87 17.72 14.79
C TYR A 571 23.34 16.41 14.19
N ARG A 572 22.04 16.12 14.33
CA ARG A 572 21.38 15.10 13.50
C ARG A 572 20.87 15.75 12.25
N CYS A 573 21.16 15.10 11.13
CA CYS A 573 20.90 15.64 9.83
C CYS A 573 20.18 14.61 8.96
N MET A 574 19.32 15.11 8.08
CA MET A 574 18.86 14.38 6.91
C MET A 574 19.82 14.70 5.77
N VAL A 575 20.42 13.68 5.14
CA VAL A 575 21.49 13.87 4.16
C VAL A 575 21.01 13.54 2.74
N GLY A 576 21.38 14.39 1.77
CA GLY A 576 20.99 14.28 0.36
C GLY A 576 21.45 13.01 -0.36
N THR A 577 22.52 12.35 0.11
CA THR A 577 23.11 11.19 -0.57
C THR A 577 22.26 9.92 -0.49
N ASP A 578 21.54 9.73 0.62
CA ASP A 578 20.74 8.53 0.86
C ASP A 578 19.37 8.80 1.49
N GLY A 579 19.04 10.05 1.78
CA GLY A 579 17.77 10.48 2.38
C GLY A 579 17.58 10.09 3.84
N SER A 580 18.59 9.48 4.48
CA SER A 580 18.46 8.97 5.82
C SER A 580 18.51 10.09 6.86
N ASP A 581 17.69 9.97 7.91
CA ASP A 581 17.48 11.00 8.93
C ASP A 581 18.34 10.83 10.19
N HIS A 582 19.26 9.84 10.22
CA HIS A 582 20.00 9.43 11.43
C HIS A 582 21.48 9.83 11.42
N HIS A 583 21.93 10.59 10.42
CA HIS A 583 23.32 11.02 10.32
C HIS A 583 23.69 11.96 11.47
N ILE A 584 24.80 11.67 12.16
CA ILE A 584 25.34 12.50 13.23
C ILE A 584 26.60 13.20 12.72
N ILE A 585 26.59 14.53 12.69
CA ILE A 585 27.64 15.35 12.10
C ILE A 585 28.17 16.34 13.15
N ALA A 586 29.49 16.37 13.32
CA ALA A 586 30.17 17.32 14.19
C ALA A 586 30.09 18.76 13.63
N GLU A 587 29.99 19.76 14.51
CA GLU A 587 29.91 21.17 14.12
C GLU A 587 31.05 21.61 13.19
N GLY A 588 32.26 21.12 13.43
CA GLY A 588 33.44 21.42 12.60
C GLY A 588 33.29 21.02 11.13
N SER A 589 32.44 20.05 10.81
CA SER A 589 32.23 19.51 9.47
C SER A 589 31.13 20.23 8.65
N ILE A 590 30.40 21.15 9.29
CA ILE A 590 29.23 21.82 8.69
C ILE A 590 29.61 23.19 8.13
N GLU A 591 29.20 23.45 6.89
CA GLU A 591 29.21 24.77 6.26
C GLU A 591 27.78 25.18 5.90
N ALA A 592 27.26 26.26 6.48
CA ALA A 592 25.90 26.72 6.19
C ALA A 592 25.79 27.28 4.76
N VAL A 593 24.75 26.85 4.04
CA VAL A 593 24.45 27.35 2.69
C VAL A 593 23.45 28.48 2.81
N LYS A 594 23.72 29.61 2.15
CA LYS A 594 22.79 30.75 2.11
C LYS A 594 21.87 30.60 0.91
N LEU A 595 20.60 30.31 1.17
CA LEU A 595 19.57 30.12 0.14
C LEU A 595 18.48 31.18 0.33
N HIS A 596 18.01 31.79 -0.76
CA HIS A 596 16.89 32.73 -0.72
C HIS A 596 16.07 32.51 -2.00
N GLY A 597 14.76 32.33 -1.86
CA GLY A 597 13.87 31.95 -2.96
C GLY A 597 13.01 30.73 -2.64
N GLY A 598 12.27 30.24 -3.64
CA GLY A 598 11.41 29.07 -3.49
C GLY A 598 12.19 27.76 -3.42
N LEU A 599 11.52 26.63 -3.64
CA LEU A 599 12.16 25.31 -3.59
C LEU A 599 13.18 25.09 -4.73
N GLU A 600 13.11 25.90 -5.80
CA GLU A 600 14.01 25.85 -6.95
C GLU A 600 15.47 26.22 -6.62
N VAL A 601 15.70 26.95 -5.52
CA VAL A 601 17.07 27.31 -5.10
C VAL A 601 17.73 26.23 -4.24
N LEU A 602 16.98 25.21 -3.82
CA LEU A 602 17.53 24.09 -3.06
C LEU A 602 18.47 23.25 -3.95
N PRO A 603 19.58 22.72 -3.41
CA PRO A 603 20.36 21.71 -4.11
C PRO A 603 19.45 20.54 -4.55
N PRO A 604 19.68 19.94 -5.74
CA PRO A 604 18.82 18.88 -6.26
C PRO A 604 18.59 17.75 -5.25
N GLU A 605 19.66 17.30 -4.58
CA GLU A 605 19.58 16.24 -3.56
C GLU A 605 18.71 16.62 -2.35
N ILE A 606 18.57 17.91 -2.05
CA ILE A 606 17.72 18.40 -0.95
C ILE A 606 16.29 18.59 -1.42
N ARG A 607 16.11 19.06 -2.65
CA ARG A 607 14.79 19.22 -3.26
C ARG A 607 14.04 17.88 -3.34
N ASP A 608 14.76 16.82 -3.70
CA ASP A 608 14.20 15.47 -3.77
C ASP A 608 13.78 14.94 -2.39
N LEU A 609 14.35 15.46 -1.30
CA LEU A 609 14.01 15.08 0.09
C LEU A 609 12.90 15.93 0.71
N VAL A 610 12.43 16.99 0.05
CA VAL A 610 11.35 17.87 0.56
C VAL A 610 10.12 17.08 1.00
N PRO A 611 9.65 16.05 0.28
CA PRO A 611 8.53 15.23 0.74
C PRO A 611 8.81 14.58 2.11
N MET A 612 10.03 14.09 2.35
CA MET A 612 10.43 13.45 3.61
C MET A 612 10.71 14.47 4.72
N ALA A 613 11.14 15.68 4.37
CA ALA A 613 11.36 16.79 5.29
C ALA A 613 10.08 17.16 6.07
N GLY A 614 8.89 16.89 5.52
CA GLY A 614 7.61 17.07 6.22
C GLY A 614 7.49 16.31 7.56
N LYS A 615 8.26 15.22 7.75
CA LYS A 615 8.38 14.53 9.05
C LYS A 615 8.90 15.45 10.17
N PHE A 616 9.62 16.50 9.82
CA PHE A 616 10.33 17.38 10.76
C PHE A 616 9.93 18.85 10.64
N PHE A 617 9.41 19.27 9.48
CA PHE A 617 9.21 20.68 9.15
C PHE A 617 7.81 20.96 8.64
N LYS A 618 7.30 22.16 8.97
CA LYS A 618 5.99 22.65 8.55
C LYS A 618 5.99 23.15 7.10
N ARG A 619 7.00 23.95 6.74
CA ARG A 619 7.14 24.59 5.43
C ARG A 619 8.58 25.03 5.17
N TRP A 620 8.88 25.35 3.92
CA TRP A 620 10.09 26.09 3.55
C TRP A 620 9.81 27.60 3.70
N ASP A 621 10.71 28.32 4.37
CA ASP A 621 10.70 29.77 4.44
C ASP A 621 11.78 30.31 3.49
N GLY A 622 11.35 30.69 2.29
CA GLY A 622 12.23 31.19 1.24
C GLY A 622 12.83 32.56 1.51
N GLU A 623 12.23 33.36 2.40
CA GLU A 623 12.77 34.67 2.78
C GLU A 623 13.97 34.52 3.70
N ASN A 624 13.88 33.59 4.65
CA ASN A 624 14.94 33.32 5.63
C ASN A 624 15.89 32.19 5.21
N GLY A 625 15.55 31.43 4.17
CA GLY A 625 16.37 30.33 3.66
C GLY A 625 16.41 29.12 4.58
N VAL A 626 15.32 28.84 5.30
CA VAL A 626 15.28 27.78 6.32
C VAL A 626 13.98 26.99 6.28
N PHE A 627 14.06 25.72 6.66
CA PHE A 627 12.86 24.93 6.95
C PHE A 627 12.30 25.29 8.33
N VAL A 628 11.01 25.60 8.39
CA VAL A 628 10.34 25.95 9.65
C VAL A 628 10.07 24.69 10.46
N SER A 629 10.68 24.59 11.64
CA SER A 629 10.56 23.43 12.53
C SER A 629 9.11 23.11 12.91
N ASN A 630 8.73 21.84 12.76
CA ASN A 630 7.48 21.31 13.32
C ASN A 630 7.65 20.87 14.79
N LEU A 631 8.84 21.07 15.38
CA LEU A 631 9.28 20.49 16.65
C LEU A 631 9.55 21.55 17.72
N ARG A 632 8.71 22.59 17.78
CA ARG A 632 8.89 23.67 18.76
C ARG A 632 8.85 23.19 20.20
N GLU A 633 8.23 22.06 20.48
CA GLU A 633 8.25 21.43 21.81
C GLU A 633 9.64 20.89 22.22
N LEU A 634 10.49 20.55 21.25
CA LEU A 634 11.85 20.05 21.50
C LEU A 634 12.91 21.13 21.33
N PHE A 635 12.79 21.98 20.30
CA PHE A 635 13.71 23.08 20.02
C PHE A 635 12.91 24.39 19.90
N PRO A 636 12.43 24.97 21.02
CA PRO A 636 11.56 26.15 20.99
C PRO A 636 12.25 27.44 20.50
N GLU A 637 13.58 27.46 20.47
CA GLU A 637 14.40 28.62 20.12
C GLU A 637 15.01 28.52 18.71
N ASP A 638 14.65 27.46 17.96
CA ASP A 638 14.98 27.24 16.55
C ASP A 638 13.71 27.25 15.70
#